data_AF-A0A8C2H1P4-F1
#
_entry.id   AF-A0A8C2H1P4-F1
#
_cell.length_a   1.000
_cell.length_b   1.000
_cell.length_c   1.000
_cell.angle_alpha   90.00
_cell.angle_beta   90.00
_cell.angle_gamma   90.00
#
_symmetry.space_group_name_H-M   'P 1'
#
loop_
_entity.id
_entity.type
_entity.pdbx_description
1 polymer ?
#
loop_
_entity_poly.entity_id
_entity_poly.type
_entity_poly.pdbx_seq_one_letter_code
_entity_poly.pdbx_strand_id
1 'polypeptide(L)'
;MLMARDTSRDETQKLHKKWLKHQTFMAELAQNKEWLDKMEKEGQRLMQEKPEMSALVKKKLEEIRECWQDLESTTQAKARQLFEANRADLLVQNYSNLDQRLEQLEGQLSHVDYGQDLTTVNKQLKKLQTMECQMEEWYKEVGELQAQAASIPQQGQVMGKVSERQVGVETRIVRLIEPLKERRRILLASKEVHQVGRDLEDEILWIQERLPVATSQEHGTSLQAVQQLMKKNQSLQRELQGHRGHVEDVLERAGVIASIRSPEADSIRAGMEQLHQLWEALWSETEHRQLRLDVMYQAQQYYFDAGEVEAWLSEQELHMMNEETGKDEASTLQLLKKQLALEQTIEDYAETIGMLSQQCRQLLELGHPDCEQISKHQSQIDRLYVSLKDLAQEKKSRLEQQYWLYQLNREVDELEQWIAEREVIASSTELGQDFEHVTILQEKYTEFASETGSLGQERVTAVNQMVDELIDYGHADAATIAEWKDGVNEAWADLLELMETRGQMLAASHQLHKFFSDCQEVLAQIEDKQRRLPEVRAGQGGTSNTSTLQRLMQTFEHDIQLLVTQVRQLQESAAQLRTVYAGEKAEAIAMQEHEVMQTWKELLISCEDCRMQITTATDKLCFFGMVRDQLMWMESIICQIGTGEKPRSAEEQPLWPLECNIGIILRAQISDMMVSA
;
A
#
# COMPACT_ATOMS: atom_id res chain seq x y z
N MET A 1 67.91 -80.73 -37.48
CA MET A 1 67.39 -81.41 -36.28
C MET A 1 66.72 -82.69 -36.71
N LEU A 2 67.30 -83.82 -36.32
CA LEU A 2 66.81 -85.15 -36.62
C LEU A 2 65.58 -85.43 -35.74
N MET A 3 64.43 -85.61 -36.38
CA MET A 3 63.20 -86.10 -35.75
C MET A 3 63.49 -87.48 -35.14
N ALA A 4 63.46 -87.57 -33.80
CA ALA A 4 63.43 -88.85 -33.11
C ALA A 4 62.16 -89.58 -33.56
N ARG A 5 62.32 -90.60 -34.42
CA ARG A 5 61.23 -91.49 -34.77
C ARG A 5 60.80 -92.23 -33.50
N ASP A 6 59.56 -91.99 -33.14
CA ASP A 6 58.86 -92.46 -31.95
C ASP A 6 58.79 -93.99 -31.94
N THR A 7 59.78 -94.65 -31.33
CA THR A 7 59.88 -96.12 -31.22
C THR A 7 58.68 -96.71 -30.47
N SER A 8 58.04 -95.92 -29.61
CA SER A 8 56.83 -96.30 -28.86
C SER A 8 55.60 -96.49 -29.76
N ARG A 9 55.46 -95.67 -30.81
CA ARG A 9 54.34 -95.73 -31.75
C ARG A 9 54.38 -96.98 -32.63
N ASP A 10 55.59 -97.42 -32.97
CA ASP A 10 55.79 -98.68 -33.71
C ASP A 10 55.48 -99.91 -32.87
N GLU A 11 55.75 -99.88 -31.55
CA GLU A 11 55.43 -100.98 -30.63
C GLU A 11 53.92 -101.11 -30.38
N THR A 12 53.24 -99.98 -30.16
CA THR A 12 51.79 -99.93 -29.98
C THR A 12 51.02 -100.33 -31.25
N GLN A 13 51.46 -99.88 -32.44
CA GLN A 13 50.88 -100.34 -33.71
C GLN A 13 51.12 -101.83 -33.94
N LYS A 14 52.27 -102.38 -33.51
CA LYS A 14 52.52 -103.83 -33.54
C LYS A 14 51.57 -104.56 -32.59
N LEU A 15 51.30 -104.03 -31.40
CA LEU A 15 50.43 -104.64 -30.40
C LEU A 15 48.96 -104.60 -30.84
N HIS A 16 48.51 -103.49 -31.41
CA HIS A 16 47.19 -103.35 -32.02
C HIS A 16 47.00 -104.31 -33.21
N LYS A 17 47.97 -104.39 -34.11
CA LYS A 17 47.95 -105.37 -35.22
C LYS A 17 47.95 -106.82 -34.72
N LYS A 18 48.64 -107.11 -33.62
CA LYS A 18 48.61 -108.44 -32.97
C LYS A 18 47.23 -108.74 -32.39
N TRP A 19 46.59 -107.77 -31.74
CA TRP A 19 45.23 -107.92 -31.23
C TRP A 19 44.23 -108.13 -32.37
N LEU A 20 44.29 -107.34 -33.44
CA LEU A 20 43.39 -107.47 -34.59
C LEU A 20 43.56 -108.82 -35.29
N LYS A 21 44.81 -109.28 -35.46
CA LYS A 21 45.10 -110.64 -35.97
C LYS A 21 44.60 -111.74 -35.03
N HIS A 22 44.65 -111.52 -33.72
CA HIS A 22 44.11 -112.47 -32.74
C HIS A 22 42.59 -112.46 -32.72
N GLN A 23 41.95 -111.32 -33.00
CA GLN A 23 40.51 -111.20 -33.18
C GLN A 23 40.05 -111.94 -34.45
N THR A 24 40.76 -111.81 -35.56
CA THR A 24 40.47 -112.59 -36.77
C THR A 24 40.69 -114.08 -36.53
N PHE A 25 41.77 -114.45 -35.82
CA PHE A 25 41.99 -115.85 -35.42
C PHE A 25 40.88 -116.38 -34.52
N MET A 26 40.34 -115.59 -33.57
CA MET A 26 39.20 -115.99 -32.75
C MET A 26 37.92 -116.18 -33.56
N ALA A 27 37.68 -115.34 -34.57
CA ALA A 27 36.54 -115.49 -35.48
C ALA A 27 36.68 -116.76 -36.34
N GLU A 28 37.90 -117.06 -36.82
CA GLU A 28 38.21 -118.32 -37.51
C GLU A 28 38.06 -119.53 -36.58
N LEU A 29 38.49 -119.43 -35.32
CA LEU A 29 38.35 -120.48 -34.31
C LEU A 29 36.86 -120.74 -33.99
N ALA A 30 36.05 -119.69 -33.91
CA ALA A 30 34.60 -119.80 -33.75
C ALA A 30 33.93 -120.48 -34.96
N GLN A 31 34.38 -120.18 -36.18
CA GLN A 31 33.88 -120.83 -37.40
C GLN A 31 34.29 -122.32 -37.47
N ASN A 32 35.50 -122.65 -37.01
CA ASN A 32 36.01 -124.03 -36.97
C ASN A 32 35.34 -124.91 -35.90
N LYS A 33 34.58 -124.31 -34.97
CA LYS A 33 33.77 -125.07 -33.99
C LYS A 33 32.72 -125.95 -34.68
N GLU A 34 32.16 -125.50 -35.81
CA GLU A 34 31.24 -126.30 -36.63
C GLU A 34 31.89 -127.56 -37.22
N TRP A 35 33.20 -127.51 -37.49
CA TRP A 35 33.95 -128.67 -37.97
C TRP A 35 34.12 -129.72 -36.86
N LEU A 36 34.32 -129.27 -35.63
CA LEU A 36 34.40 -130.15 -34.45
C LEU A 36 33.06 -130.85 -34.18
N ASP A 37 31.94 -130.13 -34.29
CA ASP A 37 30.60 -130.71 -34.20
C ASP A 37 30.32 -131.75 -35.31
N LYS A 38 30.86 -131.53 -36.53
CA LYS A 38 30.76 -132.49 -37.64
C LYS A 38 31.62 -133.74 -37.40
N MET A 39 32.86 -133.56 -36.96
CA MET A 39 33.77 -134.65 -36.59
C MET A 39 33.21 -135.50 -35.44
N GLU A 40 32.52 -134.87 -34.48
CA GLU A 40 31.81 -135.59 -33.43
C GLU A 40 30.65 -136.43 -33.97
N LYS A 41 29.83 -135.87 -34.86
CA LYS A 41 28.72 -136.59 -35.50
C LYS A 41 29.20 -137.74 -36.37
N GLU A 42 30.29 -137.56 -37.12
CA GLU A 42 30.91 -138.61 -37.92
C GLU A 42 31.58 -139.68 -37.04
N GLY A 43 32.26 -139.28 -35.96
CA GLY A 43 32.84 -140.19 -34.98
C GLY A 43 31.77 -141.01 -34.26
N GLN A 44 30.64 -140.41 -33.89
CA GLN A 44 29.47 -141.12 -33.35
C GLN A 44 28.88 -142.12 -34.36
N ARG A 45 28.85 -141.77 -35.66
CA ARG A 45 28.39 -142.67 -36.74
C ARG A 45 29.35 -143.85 -36.93
N LEU A 46 30.66 -143.59 -36.92
CA LEU A 46 31.73 -144.60 -36.96
C LEU A 46 31.67 -145.56 -35.76
N MET A 47 31.31 -145.06 -34.57
CA MET A 47 31.09 -145.90 -33.39
C MET A 47 29.85 -146.81 -33.50
N GLN A 48 28.83 -146.39 -34.27
CA GLN A 48 27.63 -147.20 -34.53
C GLN A 48 27.89 -148.27 -35.61
N GLU A 49 28.64 -147.93 -36.67
CA GLU A 49 28.90 -148.82 -37.81
C GLU A 49 29.97 -149.89 -37.51
N LYS A 50 30.95 -149.60 -36.63
CA LYS A 50 32.01 -150.54 -36.24
C LYS A 50 32.23 -150.56 -34.71
N PRO A 51 31.48 -151.39 -33.96
CA PRO A 51 31.58 -151.47 -32.51
C PRO A 51 32.99 -151.81 -31.99
N GLU A 52 33.75 -152.58 -32.77
CA GLU A 52 35.12 -153.04 -32.44
C GLU A 52 36.13 -151.88 -32.33
N MET A 53 35.89 -150.76 -33.01
CA MET A 53 36.78 -149.57 -33.01
C MET A 53 36.25 -148.44 -32.11
N SER A 54 35.12 -148.66 -31.44
CA SER A 54 34.41 -147.64 -30.66
C SER A 54 35.25 -147.06 -29.51
N ALA A 55 36.01 -147.89 -28.80
CA ALA A 55 36.90 -147.44 -27.73
C ALA A 55 38.05 -146.54 -28.23
N LEU A 56 38.58 -146.84 -29.43
CA LEU A 56 39.65 -146.05 -30.04
C LEU A 56 39.12 -144.70 -30.57
N VAL A 57 37.95 -144.71 -31.23
CA VAL A 57 37.29 -143.49 -31.74
C VAL A 57 36.90 -142.56 -30.60
N LYS A 58 36.35 -143.11 -29.49
CA LYS A 58 36.00 -142.31 -28.31
C LYS A 58 37.22 -141.64 -27.67
N LYS A 59 38.33 -142.37 -27.51
CA LYS A 59 39.59 -141.80 -27.01
C LYS A 59 40.11 -140.69 -27.92
N LYS A 60 40.02 -140.87 -29.24
CA LYS A 60 40.45 -139.84 -30.21
C LYS A 60 39.54 -138.61 -30.21
N LEU A 61 38.23 -138.76 -30.00
CA LEU A 61 37.31 -137.62 -29.82
C LEU A 61 37.57 -136.87 -28.50
N GLU A 62 37.86 -137.57 -27.40
CA GLU A 62 38.24 -136.97 -26.11
C GLU A 62 39.57 -136.20 -26.21
N GLU A 63 40.59 -136.76 -26.86
CA GLU A 63 41.86 -136.06 -27.12
C GLU A 63 41.64 -134.77 -27.95
N ILE A 64 40.77 -134.80 -28.98
CA ILE A 64 40.43 -133.62 -29.78
C ILE A 64 39.66 -132.58 -28.96
N ARG A 65 38.74 -132.99 -28.07
CA ARG A 65 38.02 -132.07 -27.17
C ARG A 65 38.95 -131.39 -26.19
N GLU A 66 39.84 -132.12 -25.53
CA GLU A 66 40.81 -131.54 -24.59
C GLU A 66 41.74 -130.57 -25.31
N CYS A 67 42.27 -130.95 -26.48
CA CYS A 67 43.10 -130.06 -27.29
C CYS A 67 42.34 -128.80 -27.72
N TRP A 68 41.05 -128.90 -28.04
CA TRP A 68 40.23 -127.74 -28.39
C TRP A 68 39.90 -126.87 -27.18
N GLN A 69 39.61 -127.46 -26.02
CA GLN A 69 39.33 -126.71 -24.80
C GLN A 69 40.57 -125.99 -24.27
N ASP A 70 41.74 -126.63 -24.36
CA ASP A 70 43.03 -125.98 -24.09
C ASP A 70 43.32 -124.89 -25.11
N LEU A 71 43.10 -125.13 -26.41
CA LEU A 71 43.26 -124.11 -27.45
C LEU A 71 42.29 -122.94 -27.25
N GLU A 72 41.01 -123.19 -26.95
CA GLU A 72 39.99 -122.18 -26.72
C GLU A 72 40.27 -121.39 -25.43
N SER A 73 40.60 -122.05 -24.33
CA SER A 73 40.93 -121.39 -23.06
C SER A 73 42.22 -120.58 -23.13
N THR A 74 43.28 -121.11 -23.75
CA THR A 74 44.54 -120.38 -23.96
C THR A 74 44.36 -119.23 -24.96
N THR A 75 43.56 -119.40 -26.01
CA THR A 75 43.23 -118.34 -26.98
C THR A 75 42.38 -117.25 -26.35
N GLN A 76 41.39 -117.59 -25.51
CA GLN A 76 40.57 -116.64 -24.75
C GLN A 76 41.39 -115.91 -23.68
N ALA A 77 42.26 -116.59 -22.94
CA ALA A 77 43.16 -115.96 -21.98
C ALA A 77 44.13 -114.99 -22.65
N LYS A 78 44.70 -115.40 -23.81
CA LYS A 78 45.55 -114.54 -24.63
C LYS A 78 44.77 -113.39 -25.27
N ALA A 79 43.50 -113.58 -25.63
CA ALA A 79 42.62 -112.52 -26.12
C ALA A 79 42.32 -111.48 -25.03
N ARG A 80 42.02 -111.92 -23.80
CA ARG A 80 41.82 -111.02 -22.64
C ARG A 80 43.10 -110.22 -22.35
N GLN A 81 44.25 -110.88 -22.28
CA GLN A 81 45.54 -110.21 -22.08
C GLN A 81 45.90 -109.22 -23.20
N LEU A 82 45.72 -109.59 -24.48
CA LEU A 82 46.00 -108.69 -25.61
C LEU A 82 45.00 -107.53 -25.67
N PHE A 83 43.73 -107.77 -25.32
CA PHE A 83 42.70 -106.72 -25.24
C PHE A 83 42.99 -105.74 -24.12
N GLU A 84 43.33 -106.23 -22.93
CA GLU A 84 43.70 -105.41 -21.77
C GLU A 84 44.99 -104.62 -22.01
N ALA A 85 46.02 -105.25 -22.61
CA ALA A 85 47.26 -104.57 -22.97
C ALA A 85 47.04 -103.49 -24.06
N ASN A 86 46.22 -103.78 -25.08
CA ASN A 86 45.87 -102.78 -26.11
C ASN A 86 45.04 -101.62 -25.52
N ARG A 87 44.13 -101.91 -24.57
CA ARG A 87 43.35 -100.89 -23.86
C ARG A 87 44.23 -100.02 -22.96
N ALA A 88 45.21 -100.61 -22.26
CA ALA A 88 46.17 -99.88 -21.44
C ALA A 88 47.14 -99.02 -22.28
N ASP A 89 47.62 -99.52 -23.42
CA ASP A 89 48.43 -98.72 -24.37
C ASP A 89 47.65 -97.53 -24.94
N LEU A 90 46.35 -97.71 -25.26
CA LEU A 90 45.48 -96.61 -25.67
C LEU A 90 45.33 -95.56 -24.57
N LEU A 91 45.21 -95.96 -23.30
CA LEU A 91 45.22 -95.01 -22.17
C LEU A 91 46.54 -94.26 -22.07
N VAL A 92 47.70 -94.94 -22.21
CA VAL A 92 49.01 -94.28 -22.22
C VAL A 92 49.09 -93.25 -23.36
N GLN A 93 48.59 -93.58 -24.56
CA GLN A 93 48.56 -92.65 -25.68
C GLN A 93 47.64 -91.45 -25.42
N ASN A 94 46.45 -91.67 -24.86
CA ASN A 94 45.50 -90.60 -24.53
C ASN A 94 46.07 -89.67 -23.45
N TYR A 95 46.65 -90.21 -22.37
CA TYR A 95 47.34 -89.41 -21.36
C TYR A 95 48.56 -88.68 -21.91
N SER A 96 49.34 -89.28 -22.83
CA SER A 96 50.48 -88.61 -23.46
C SER A 96 50.04 -87.47 -24.38
N ASN A 97 48.92 -87.62 -25.10
CA ASN A 97 48.33 -86.57 -25.90
C ASN A 97 47.82 -85.41 -25.01
N LEU A 98 47.13 -85.74 -23.91
CA LEU A 98 46.72 -84.74 -22.91
C LEU A 98 47.92 -84.01 -22.30
N ASP A 99 48.99 -84.73 -21.95
CA ASP A 99 50.22 -84.13 -21.41
C ASP A 99 50.86 -83.14 -22.41
N GLN A 100 50.90 -83.48 -23.70
CA GLN A 100 51.37 -82.57 -24.76
C GLN A 100 50.48 -81.32 -24.90
N ARG A 101 49.14 -81.48 -24.85
CA ARG A 101 48.19 -80.35 -24.87
C ARG A 101 48.38 -79.43 -23.66
N LEU A 102 48.59 -80.01 -22.47
CA LEU A 102 48.86 -79.27 -21.24
C LEU A 102 50.22 -78.56 -21.27
N GLU A 103 51.26 -79.20 -21.81
CA GLU A 103 52.58 -78.59 -22.01
C GLU A 103 52.50 -77.39 -22.97
N GLN A 104 51.67 -77.49 -24.01
CA GLN A 104 51.41 -76.37 -24.91
C GLN A 104 50.69 -75.21 -24.20
N LEU A 105 49.71 -75.51 -23.33
CA LEU A 105 49.02 -74.49 -22.53
C LEU A 105 49.97 -73.84 -21.51
N GLU A 106 50.80 -74.63 -20.84
CA GLU A 106 51.87 -74.17 -19.93
C GLU A 106 52.84 -73.21 -20.65
N GLY A 107 53.24 -73.55 -21.88
CA GLY A 107 54.04 -72.70 -22.74
C GLY A 107 53.37 -71.36 -23.05
N GLN A 108 52.05 -71.33 -23.27
CA GLN A 108 51.30 -70.08 -23.51
C GLN A 108 51.17 -69.21 -22.25
N LEU A 109 51.21 -69.81 -21.06
CA LEU A 109 51.15 -69.08 -19.79
C LEU A 109 52.48 -68.43 -19.41
N SER A 110 53.60 -68.84 -20.00
CA SER A 110 54.94 -68.29 -19.71
C SER A 110 55.08 -66.79 -20.03
N HIS A 111 54.30 -66.27 -20.97
CA HIS A 111 54.28 -64.84 -21.31
C HIS A 111 53.10 -64.14 -20.61
N VAL A 112 53.42 -63.25 -19.67
CA VAL A 112 52.45 -62.35 -19.02
C VAL A 112 52.37 -61.06 -19.83
N ASP A 113 51.31 -60.92 -20.62
CA ASP A 113 50.93 -59.67 -21.27
C ASP A 113 49.80 -59.05 -20.46
N TYR A 114 50.06 -57.89 -19.87
CA TYR A 114 49.15 -57.18 -18.98
C TYR A 114 48.06 -56.39 -19.72
N GLY A 115 48.15 -56.32 -21.06
CA GLY A 115 47.35 -55.43 -21.88
C GLY A 115 47.76 -53.97 -21.69
N GLN A 116 47.68 -53.18 -22.76
CA GLN A 116 48.06 -51.76 -22.75
C GLN A 116 46.84 -50.84 -22.71
N ASP A 117 45.66 -51.38 -22.99
CA ASP A 117 44.39 -50.66 -23.04
C ASP A 117 43.23 -51.62 -22.75
N LEU A 118 42.04 -51.06 -22.47
CA LEU A 118 40.85 -51.87 -22.16
C LEU A 118 40.51 -52.86 -23.28
N THR A 119 40.81 -52.54 -24.54
CA THR A 119 40.50 -53.43 -25.66
C THR A 119 41.42 -54.65 -25.69
N THR A 120 42.72 -54.46 -25.48
CA THR A 120 43.70 -55.55 -25.39
C THR A 120 43.48 -56.38 -24.14
N VAL A 121 43.20 -55.78 -22.98
CA VAL A 121 42.89 -56.51 -21.74
C VAL A 121 41.64 -57.37 -21.91
N ASN A 122 40.55 -56.85 -22.48
CA ASN A 122 39.35 -57.64 -22.74
C ASN A 122 39.60 -58.78 -23.74
N LYS A 123 40.43 -58.57 -24.76
CA LYS A 123 40.86 -59.65 -25.67
C LYS A 123 41.66 -60.72 -24.93
N GLN A 124 42.58 -60.33 -24.05
CA GLN A 124 43.37 -61.27 -23.25
C GLN A 124 42.51 -62.02 -22.23
N LEU A 125 41.54 -61.37 -21.58
CA LEU A 125 40.56 -62.02 -20.70
C LEU A 125 39.72 -63.05 -21.45
N LYS A 126 39.26 -62.73 -22.67
CA LYS A 126 38.52 -63.69 -23.52
C LYS A 126 39.39 -64.88 -23.94
N LYS A 127 40.68 -64.63 -24.23
CA LYS A 127 41.65 -65.67 -24.52
C LYS A 127 41.87 -66.57 -23.30
N LEU A 128 42.04 -65.98 -22.11
CA LEU A 128 42.18 -66.71 -20.85
C LEU A 128 40.93 -67.54 -20.54
N GLN A 129 39.74 -66.98 -20.70
CA GLN A 129 38.48 -67.69 -20.53
C GLN A 129 38.41 -68.93 -21.45
N THR A 130 38.88 -68.80 -22.69
CA THR A 130 38.95 -69.93 -23.63
C THR A 130 39.90 -71.01 -23.12
N MET A 131 41.06 -70.63 -22.57
CA MET A 131 42.01 -71.57 -21.95
C MET A 131 41.44 -72.23 -20.68
N GLU A 132 40.73 -71.48 -19.84
CA GLU A 132 40.04 -72.00 -18.65
C GLU A 132 38.96 -73.02 -19.04
N CYS A 133 38.13 -72.72 -20.05
CA CYS A 133 37.17 -73.68 -20.61
C CYS A 133 37.84 -74.95 -21.14
N GLN A 134 38.94 -74.83 -21.91
CA GLN A 134 39.70 -75.98 -22.39
C GLN A 134 40.29 -76.80 -21.24
N MET A 135 40.76 -76.13 -20.19
CA MET A 135 41.28 -76.80 -19.01
C MET A 135 40.19 -77.55 -18.26
N GLU A 136 38.98 -77.00 -18.15
CA GLU A 136 37.82 -77.69 -17.60
C GLU A 136 37.41 -78.92 -18.44
N GLU A 137 37.44 -78.81 -19.76
CA GLU A 137 37.19 -79.93 -20.67
C GLU A 137 38.24 -81.03 -20.51
N TRP A 138 39.53 -80.69 -20.48
CA TRP A 138 40.59 -81.68 -20.28
C TRP A 138 40.55 -82.28 -18.86
N TYR A 139 40.11 -81.53 -17.85
CA TYR A 139 39.89 -82.08 -16.51
C TYR A 139 38.77 -83.13 -16.50
N LYS A 140 37.67 -82.89 -17.23
CA LYS A 140 36.61 -83.88 -17.44
C LYS A 140 37.13 -85.10 -18.21
N GLU A 141 37.91 -84.88 -19.27
CA GLU A 141 38.56 -85.94 -20.06
C GLU A 141 39.47 -86.82 -19.17
N VAL A 142 40.25 -86.21 -18.25
CA VAL A 142 41.05 -86.94 -17.27
C VAL A 142 40.18 -87.77 -16.32
N GLY A 143 39.06 -87.23 -15.86
CA GLY A 143 38.09 -87.98 -15.03
C GLY A 143 37.49 -89.19 -15.76
N GLU A 144 37.18 -89.05 -17.05
CA GLU A 144 36.72 -90.15 -17.91
C GLU A 144 37.81 -91.20 -18.11
N LEU A 145 39.05 -90.78 -18.40
CA LEU A 145 40.20 -91.68 -18.56
C LEU A 145 40.54 -92.39 -17.24
N GLN A 146 40.38 -91.73 -16.10
CA GLN A 146 40.56 -92.31 -14.77
C GLN A 146 39.51 -93.39 -14.48
N ALA A 147 38.25 -93.15 -14.83
CA ALA A 147 37.19 -94.16 -14.74
C ALA A 147 37.49 -95.37 -15.65
N GLN A 148 38.01 -95.12 -16.86
CA GLN A 148 38.43 -96.19 -17.78
C GLN A 148 39.62 -96.97 -17.25
N ALA A 149 40.62 -96.30 -16.65
CA ALA A 149 41.78 -96.93 -16.03
C ALA A 149 41.40 -97.80 -14.82
N ALA A 150 40.44 -97.36 -14.00
CA ALA A 150 39.93 -98.10 -12.85
C ALA A 150 39.23 -99.43 -13.23
N SER A 151 38.73 -99.54 -14.48
CA SER A 151 38.09 -100.75 -15.00
C SER A 151 39.06 -101.84 -15.50
N ILE A 152 40.38 -101.62 -15.40
CA ILE A 152 41.42 -102.57 -15.80
C ILE A 152 41.98 -103.29 -14.56
N PRO A 153 42.05 -104.63 -14.53
CA PRO A 153 42.69 -105.38 -13.44
C PRO A 153 44.16 -104.98 -13.24
N GLN A 154 44.58 -104.76 -11.99
CA GLN A 154 45.88 -104.13 -11.64
C GLN A 154 47.15 -105.01 -11.83
N GLN A 155 47.17 -105.97 -12.76
CA GLN A 155 48.31 -106.88 -12.91
C GLN A 155 49.06 -106.65 -14.23
N GLY A 156 50.20 -105.95 -14.17
CA GLY A 156 51.17 -105.89 -15.28
C GLY A 156 52.06 -104.64 -15.32
N GLN A 157 53.20 -104.75 -16.01
CA GLN A 157 54.18 -103.65 -16.24
C GLN A 157 53.57 -102.48 -17.05
N VAL A 158 52.52 -102.72 -17.83
CA VAL A 158 51.82 -101.70 -18.63
C VAL A 158 50.96 -100.78 -17.75
N MET A 159 50.36 -101.29 -16.67
CA MET A 159 49.59 -100.46 -15.72
C MET A 159 50.47 -99.51 -14.91
N GLY A 160 51.74 -99.85 -14.66
CA GLY A 160 52.71 -98.94 -14.06
C GLY A 160 52.96 -97.69 -14.93
N LYS A 161 53.05 -97.87 -16.25
CA LYS A 161 53.19 -96.75 -17.21
C LYS A 161 51.92 -95.89 -17.30
N VAL A 162 50.73 -96.51 -17.23
CA VAL A 162 49.44 -95.77 -17.18
C VAL A 162 49.38 -94.91 -15.92
N SER A 163 49.73 -95.47 -14.76
CA SER A 163 49.71 -94.74 -13.48
C SER A 163 50.74 -93.61 -13.45
N GLU A 164 51.95 -93.81 -13.96
CA GLU A 164 52.97 -92.76 -14.07
C GLU A 164 52.50 -91.59 -14.95
N ARG A 165 51.91 -91.89 -16.11
CA ARG A 165 51.37 -90.86 -17.03
C ARG A 165 50.14 -90.16 -16.45
N GLN A 166 49.26 -90.90 -15.78
CA GLN A 166 48.10 -90.34 -15.08
C GLN A 166 48.54 -89.35 -14.00
N VAL A 167 49.46 -89.74 -13.11
CA VAL A 167 49.99 -88.87 -12.04
C VAL A 167 50.70 -87.66 -12.64
N GLY A 168 51.43 -87.83 -13.74
CA GLY A 168 52.06 -86.73 -14.47
C GLY A 168 51.05 -85.69 -14.97
N VAL A 169 49.98 -86.14 -15.63
CA VAL A 169 48.90 -85.28 -16.13
C VAL A 169 48.15 -84.60 -14.97
N GLU A 170 47.71 -85.36 -13.96
CA GLU A 170 47.00 -84.81 -12.79
C GLU A 170 47.84 -83.75 -12.05
N THR A 171 49.12 -84.05 -11.83
CA THR A 171 50.05 -83.10 -11.19
C THR A 171 50.21 -81.83 -12.03
N ARG A 172 50.32 -81.95 -13.36
CA ARG A 172 50.45 -80.80 -14.25
C ARG A 172 49.19 -79.94 -14.25
N ILE A 173 48.00 -80.56 -14.27
CA ILE A 173 46.73 -79.83 -14.17
C ILE A 173 46.67 -79.02 -12.87
N VAL A 174 46.95 -79.65 -11.73
CA VAL A 174 46.94 -78.96 -10.42
C VAL A 174 47.92 -77.78 -10.40
N ARG A 175 49.11 -77.94 -10.98
CA ARG A 175 50.12 -76.87 -11.09
C ARG A 175 49.66 -75.70 -11.97
N LEU A 176 48.82 -75.94 -12.98
CA LEU A 176 48.34 -74.90 -13.90
C LEU A 176 47.17 -74.07 -13.36
N ILE A 177 46.46 -74.54 -12.33
CA ILE A 177 45.32 -73.84 -11.74
C ILE A 177 45.72 -72.48 -11.16
N GLU A 178 46.78 -72.42 -10.35
CA GLU A 178 47.17 -71.15 -9.70
C GLU A 178 47.70 -70.12 -10.71
N PRO A 179 48.57 -70.46 -11.68
CA PRO A 179 48.96 -69.54 -12.75
C PRO A 179 47.78 -68.98 -13.57
N LEU A 180 46.76 -69.79 -13.85
CA LEU A 180 45.53 -69.34 -14.52
C LEU A 180 44.75 -68.35 -13.66
N LYS A 181 44.53 -68.69 -12.38
CA LYS A 181 43.85 -67.81 -11.41
C LYS A 181 44.59 -66.49 -11.21
N GLU A 182 45.92 -66.54 -11.09
CA GLU A 182 46.75 -65.37 -10.90
C GLU A 182 46.71 -64.46 -12.13
N ARG A 183 46.84 -65.05 -13.33
CA ARG A 183 46.67 -64.30 -14.59
C ARG A 183 45.28 -63.66 -14.67
N ARG A 184 44.23 -64.33 -14.20
CA ARG A 184 42.88 -63.77 -14.14
C ARG A 184 42.80 -62.59 -13.17
N ARG A 185 43.35 -62.70 -11.96
CA ARG A 185 43.38 -61.60 -10.97
C ARG A 185 44.07 -60.36 -11.55
N ILE A 186 45.25 -60.56 -12.15
CA ILE A 186 46.05 -59.49 -12.76
C ILE A 186 45.30 -58.83 -13.92
N LEU A 187 44.72 -59.61 -14.85
CA LEU A 187 43.99 -59.05 -15.99
C LEU A 187 42.71 -58.33 -15.56
N LEU A 188 42.02 -58.81 -14.52
CA LEU A 188 40.85 -58.11 -13.95
C LEU A 188 41.25 -56.80 -13.26
N ALA A 189 42.37 -56.78 -12.52
CA ALA A 189 42.90 -55.55 -11.94
C ALA A 189 43.32 -54.54 -13.03
N SER A 190 44.02 -54.99 -14.06
CA SER A 190 44.37 -54.17 -15.24
C SER A 190 43.11 -53.63 -15.95
N LYS A 191 42.07 -54.46 -16.10
CA LYS A 191 40.78 -54.04 -16.67
C LYS A 191 40.16 -52.91 -15.86
N GLU A 192 40.15 -53.04 -14.53
CA GLU A 192 39.59 -52.03 -13.63
C GLU A 192 40.35 -50.71 -13.71
N VAL A 193 41.69 -50.74 -13.73
CA VAL A 193 42.54 -49.56 -13.92
C VAL A 193 42.19 -48.83 -15.22
N HIS A 194 42.10 -49.55 -16.34
CA HIS A 194 41.77 -48.93 -17.62
C HIS A 194 40.31 -48.48 -17.72
N GLN A 195 39.37 -49.17 -17.07
CA GLN A 195 37.97 -48.76 -17.03
C GLN A 195 37.82 -47.46 -16.24
N VAL A 196 38.35 -47.41 -15.02
CA VAL A 196 38.32 -46.21 -14.19
C VAL A 196 39.09 -45.06 -14.85
N GLY A 197 40.20 -45.34 -15.55
CA GLY A 197 40.91 -44.32 -16.31
C GLY A 197 40.05 -43.67 -17.40
N ARG A 198 39.26 -44.46 -18.14
CA ARG A 198 38.31 -43.91 -19.13
C ARG A 198 37.15 -43.18 -18.49
N ASP A 199 36.59 -43.75 -17.42
CA ASP A 199 35.51 -43.10 -16.68
C ASP A 199 36.00 -41.72 -16.17
N LEU A 200 37.23 -41.62 -15.66
CA LEU A 200 37.84 -40.33 -15.28
C LEU A 200 37.97 -39.37 -16.47
N GLU A 201 38.46 -39.84 -17.62
CA GLU A 201 38.61 -39.01 -18.83
C GLU A 201 37.26 -38.49 -19.35
N ASP A 202 36.24 -39.35 -19.38
CA ASP A 202 34.88 -39.02 -19.82
C ASP A 202 34.25 -37.97 -18.88
N GLU A 203 34.44 -38.12 -17.56
CA GLU A 203 33.95 -37.20 -16.55
C GLU A 203 34.68 -35.85 -16.57
N ILE A 204 36.01 -35.87 -16.75
CA ILE A 204 36.81 -34.64 -16.93
C ILE A 204 36.34 -33.89 -18.18
N LEU A 205 36.11 -34.60 -19.29
CA LEU A 205 35.60 -34.00 -20.52
C LEU A 205 34.21 -33.38 -20.30
N TRP A 206 33.32 -34.10 -19.64
CA TRP A 206 31.98 -33.60 -19.31
C TRP A 206 32.04 -32.29 -18.52
N ILE A 207 32.88 -32.21 -17.48
CA ILE A 207 33.08 -30.98 -16.70
C ILE A 207 33.65 -29.86 -17.58
N GLN A 208 34.67 -30.16 -18.39
CA GLN A 208 35.30 -29.17 -19.27
C GLN A 208 34.32 -28.57 -20.29
N GLU A 209 33.32 -29.31 -20.75
CA GLU A 209 32.28 -28.78 -21.63
C GLU A 209 31.30 -27.83 -20.91
N ARG A 210 31.07 -28.01 -19.61
CA ARG A 210 30.12 -27.18 -18.82
C ARG A 210 30.79 -26.00 -18.13
N LEU A 211 32.09 -26.10 -17.84
CA LEU A 211 32.85 -25.04 -17.17
C LEU A 211 32.74 -23.67 -17.87
N PRO A 212 32.80 -23.55 -19.21
CA PRO A 212 32.61 -22.26 -19.89
C PRO A 212 31.27 -21.58 -19.57
N VAL A 213 30.20 -22.37 -19.38
CA VAL A 213 28.87 -21.87 -19.04
C VAL A 213 28.85 -21.31 -17.61
N ALA A 214 29.49 -22.01 -16.66
CA ALA A 214 29.63 -21.55 -15.28
C ALA A 214 30.51 -20.30 -15.16
N THR A 215 31.63 -20.23 -15.90
CA THR A 215 32.58 -19.12 -15.85
C THR A 215 32.16 -17.88 -16.65
N SER A 216 31.07 -17.96 -17.43
CA SER A 216 30.61 -16.85 -18.24
C SER A 216 30.40 -15.59 -17.38
N GLN A 217 30.79 -14.43 -17.91
CA GLN A 217 30.56 -13.14 -17.26
C GLN A 217 29.31 -12.43 -17.79
N GLU A 218 28.61 -13.02 -18.75
CA GLU A 218 27.40 -12.45 -19.32
C GLU A 218 26.24 -12.50 -18.31
N HIS A 219 25.66 -11.33 -18.04
CA HIS A 219 24.49 -11.14 -17.17
C HIS A 219 23.29 -10.52 -17.91
N GLY A 220 23.46 -9.97 -19.11
CA GLY A 220 22.39 -9.32 -19.88
C GLY A 220 22.13 -7.87 -19.45
N THR A 221 21.39 -7.14 -20.29
CA THR A 221 21.12 -5.68 -20.13
C THR A 221 19.64 -5.37 -19.90
N SER A 222 18.81 -6.38 -19.64
CA SER A 222 17.40 -6.21 -19.33
C SER A 222 16.94 -7.21 -18.29
N LEU A 223 15.88 -6.89 -17.57
CA LEU A 223 15.29 -7.76 -16.56
C LEU A 223 15.00 -9.17 -17.11
N GLN A 224 14.40 -9.24 -18.31
CA GLN A 224 14.10 -10.51 -18.97
C GLN A 224 15.37 -11.30 -19.33
N ALA A 225 16.42 -10.62 -19.81
CA ALA A 225 17.68 -11.26 -20.17
C ALA A 225 18.37 -11.88 -18.95
N VAL A 226 18.45 -11.15 -17.83
CA VAL A 226 19.01 -11.65 -16.57
C VAL A 226 18.21 -12.86 -16.06
N GLN A 227 16.88 -12.77 -16.04
CA GLN A 227 16.01 -13.88 -15.61
C GLN A 227 16.21 -15.15 -16.46
N GLN A 228 16.39 -15.02 -17.77
CA GLN A 228 16.70 -16.16 -18.64
C GLN A 228 18.05 -16.77 -18.30
N LEU A 229 19.08 -15.96 -18.04
CA LEU A 229 20.42 -16.43 -17.67
C LEU A 229 20.43 -17.09 -16.28
N MET A 230 19.66 -16.56 -15.31
CA MET A 230 19.43 -17.19 -14.02
C MET A 230 18.78 -18.57 -14.19
N LYS A 231 17.74 -18.68 -15.01
CA LYS A 231 17.09 -19.97 -15.29
C LYS A 231 18.04 -20.98 -15.94
N LYS A 232 18.93 -20.52 -16.83
CA LYS A 232 20.00 -21.36 -17.41
C LYS A 232 20.98 -21.83 -16.33
N ASN A 233 21.42 -20.94 -15.44
CA ASN A 233 22.32 -21.28 -14.33
C ASN A 233 21.67 -22.28 -13.35
N GLN A 234 20.40 -22.09 -13.02
CA GLN A 234 19.62 -23.05 -12.22
C GLN A 234 19.43 -24.41 -12.93
N SER A 235 19.40 -24.43 -14.27
CA SER A 235 19.40 -25.69 -15.02
C SER A 235 20.72 -26.41 -14.88
N LEU A 236 21.83 -25.68 -15.01
CA LEU A 236 23.16 -26.21 -14.77
C LEU A 236 23.27 -26.78 -13.34
N GLN A 237 22.86 -26.04 -12.31
CA GLN A 237 22.85 -26.54 -10.93
C GLN A 237 22.07 -27.86 -10.76
N ARG A 238 20.90 -27.99 -11.41
CA ARG A 238 20.12 -29.23 -11.40
C ARG A 238 20.84 -30.38 -12.11
N GLU A 239 21.51 -30.09 -13.24
CA GLU A 239 22.34 -31.06 -13.96
C GLU A 239 23.51 -31.53 -13.08
N LEU A 240 24.24 -30.60 -12.45
CA LEU A 240 25.34 -30.92 -11.52
C LEU A 240 24.84 -31.78 -10.35
N GLN A 241 23.71 -31.43 -9.75
CA GLN A 241 23.14 -32.18 -8.64
C GLN A 241 22.76 -33.62 -9.04
N GLY A 242 22.25 -33.81 -10.26
CA GLY A 242 21.93 -35.15 -10.79
C GLY A 242 23.18 -35.97 -11.12
N HIS A 243 24.26 -35.30 -11.54
CA HIS A 243 25.51 -35.94 -11.95
C HIS A 243 26.45 -36.27 -10.78
N ARG A 244 26.25 -35.61 -9.63
CA ARG A 244 27.05 -35.75 -8.40
C ARG A 244 27.31 -37.19 -7.99
N GLY A 245 26.28 -38.04 -7.95
CA GLY A 245 26.42 -39.43 -7.52
C GLY A 245 27.37 -40.22 -8.43
N HIS A 246 27.34 -39.96 -9.74
CA HIS A 246 28.23 -40.64 -10.68
C HIS A 246 29.70 -40.22 -10.49
N VAL A 247 29.95 -38.92 -10.33
CA VAL A 247 31.30 -38.40 -10.06
C VAL A 247 31.85 -38.94 -8.74
N GLU A 248 31.02 -39.00 -7.69
CA GLU A 248 31.39 -39.59 -6.40
C GLU A 248 31.75 -41.08 -6.54
N ASP A 249 30.95 -41.86 -7.29
CA ASP A 249 31.23 -43.29 -7.55
C ASP A 249 32.55 -43.49 -8.34
N VAL A 250 32.82 -42.65 -9.33
CA VAL A 250 34.07 -42.71 -10.12
C VAL A 250 35.28 -42.34 -9.25
N LEU A 251 35.17 -41.29 -8.43
CA LEU A 251 36.22 -40.88 -7.49
C LEU A 251 36.47 -41.94 -6.41
N GLU A 252 35.44 -42.62 -5.90
CA GLU A 252 35.60 -43.70 -4.92
C GLU A 252 36.40 -44.87 -5.52
N ARG A 253 35.99 -45.35 -6.71
CA ARG A 253 36.71 -46.42 -7.41
C ARG A 253 38.14 -46.03 -7.77
N ALA A 254 38.34 -44.80 -8.24
CA ALA A 254 39.68 -44.25 -8.50
C ALA A 254 40.53 -44.18 -7.22
N GLY A 255 39.95 -43.80 -6.08
CA GLY A 255 40.62 -43.75 -4.79
C GLY A 255 41.14 -45.11 -4.32
N VAL A 256 40.36 -46.18 -4.52
CA VAL A 256 40.79 -47.55 -4.23
C VAL A 256 42.03 -47.91 -5.05
N ILE A 257 42.05 -47.61 -6.34
CA ILE A 257 43.19 -47.90 -7.24
C ILE A 257 44.40 -47.02 -6.91
N ALA A 258 44.17 -45.73 -6.67
CA ALA A 258 45.22 -44.74 -6.38
C ALA A 258 46.00 -45.04 -5.09
N SER A 259 45.40 -45.81 -4.16
CA SER A 259 46.04 -46.28 -2.93
C SER A 259 47.18 -47.30 -3.18
N ILE A 260 47.19 -47.93 -4.35
CA ILE A 260 48.21 -48.89 -4.76
C ILE A 260 49.43 -48.14 -5.28
N ARG A 261 50.63 -48.62 -4.93
CA ARG A 261 51.89 -48.07 -5.46
C ARG A 261 52.25 -48.77 -6.77
N SER A 262 51.77 -48.26 -7.89
CA SER A 262 52.20 -48.64 -9.24
C SER A 262 52.20 -47.44 -10.20
N PRO A 263 52.99 -47.46 -11.28
CA PRO A 263 53.01 -46.38 -12.29
C PRO A 263 51.64 -46.13 -12.94
N GLU A 264 50.86 -47.19 -13.14
CA GLU A 264 49.51 -47.10 -13.70
C GLU A 264 48.55 -46.45 -12.70
N ALA A 265 48.69 -46.76 -11.40
CA ALA A 265 47.94 -46.11 -10.34
C ALA A 265 48.32 -44.62 -10.17
N ASP A 266 49.55 -44.21 -10.51
CA ASP A 266 49.96 -42.80 -10.49
C ASP A 266 49.20 -41.97 -11.54
N SER A 267 48.96 -42.52 -12.73
CA SER A 267 48.14 -41.87 -13.77
C SER A 267 46.68 -41.73 -13.32
N ILE A 268 46.12 -42.77 -12.67
CA ILE A 268 44.76 -42.71 -12.11
C ILE A 268 44.68 -41.70 -10.97
N ARG A 269 45.71 -41.62 -10.12
CA ARG A 269 45.78 -40.62 -9.03
C ARG A 269 45.77 -39.20 -9.57
N ALA A 270 46.57 -38.92 -10.60
CA ALA A 270 46.58 -37.62 -11.25
C ALA A 270 45.21 -37.26 -11.87
N GLY A 271 44.57 -38.21 -12.57
CA GLY A 271 43.23 -38.02 -13.12
C GLY A 271 42.15 -37.81 -12.04
N MET A 272 42.23 -38.55 -10.93
CA MET A 272 41.33 -38.40 -9.77
C MET A 272 41.47 -37.01 -9.14
N GLU A 273 42.71 -36.57 -8.89
CA GLU A 273 42.99 -35.23 -8.34
C GLU A 273 42.47 -34.13 -9.27
N GLN A 274 42.69 -34.29 -10.58
CA GLN A 274 42.18 -33.35 -11.58
C GLN A 274 40.65 -33.32 -11.62
N LEU A 275 39.98 -34.48 -11.65
CA LEU A 275 38.52 -34.56 -11.64
C LEU A 275 37.94 -33.90 -10.40
N HIS A 276 38.50 -34.19 -9.22
CA HIS A 276 38.06 -33.58 -7.97
C HIS A 276 38.21 -32.06 -7.99
N GLN A 277 39.37 -31.54 -8.42
CA GLN A 277 39.60 -30.09 -8.51
C GLN A 277 38.65 -29.41 -9.50
N LEU A 278 38.44 -29.99 -10.67
CA LEU A 278 37.54 -29.45 -11.68
C LEU A 278 36.08 -29.49 -11.24
N TRP A 279 35.67 -30.53 -10.51
CA TRP A 279 34.32 -30.66 -9.98
C TRP A 279 34.00 -29.58 -8.94
N GLU A 280 34.91 -29.38 -7.97
CA GLU A 280 34.78 -28.30 -6.98
C GLU A 280 34.81 -26.92 -7.64
N ALA A 281 35.69 -26.72 -8.63
CA ALA A 281 35.75 -25.47 -9.38
C ALA A 281 34.45 -25.20 -10.16
N LEU A 282 33.87 -26.22 -10.81
CA LEU A 282 32.59 -26.09 -11.53
C LEU A 282 31.46 -25.68 -10.59
N TRP A 283 31.38 -26.28 -9.40
CA TRP A 283 30.37 -25.93 -8.41
C TRP A 283 30.56 -24.50 -7.89
N SER A 284 31.78 -24.15 -7.48
CA SER A 284 32.13 -22.81 -7.00
C SER A 284 31.84 -21.72 -8.05
N GLU A 285 32.23 -21.93 -9.30
CA GLU A 285 31.96 -20.98 -10.39
C GLU A 285 30.45 -20.84 -10.69
N THR A 286 29.69 -21.94 -10.59
CA THR A 286 28.23 -21.92 -10.77
C THR A 286 27.54 -21.14 -9.66
N GLU A 287 27.99 -21.28 -8.42
CA GLU A 287 27.50 -20.52 -7.26
C GLU A 287 27.90 -19.04 -7.34
N HIS A 288 29.15 -18.73 -7.68
CA HIS A 288 29.61 -17.36 -7.91
C HIS A 288 28.83 -16.68 -9.04
N ARG A 289 28.55 -17.42 -10.13
CA ARG A 289 27.70 -16.92 -11.22
C ARG A 289 26.27 -16.68 -10.75
N GLN A 290 25.71 -17.52 -9.87
CA GLN A 290 24.38 -17.30 -9.30
C GLN A 290 24.34 -15.99 -8.52
N LEU A 291 25.27 -15.78 -7.59
CA LEU A 291 25.35 -14.55 -6.80
C LEU A 291 25.49 -13.31 -7.67
N ARG A 292 26.34 -13.37 -8.70
CA ARG A 292 26.51 -12.26 -9.65
C ARG A 292 25.22 -11.98 -10.43
N LEU A 293 24.50 -13.02 -10.87
CA LEU A 293 23.22 -12.86 -11.55
C LEU A 293 22.12 -12.33 -10.62
N ASP A 294 22.10 -12.72 -9.35
CA ASP A 294 21.15 -12.21 -8.35
C ASP A 294 21.35 -10.71 -8.09
N VAL A 295 22.61 -10.28 -7.95
CA VAL A 295 22.98 -8.87 -7.79
C VAL A 295 22.59 -8.05 -9.03
N MET A 296 22.89 -8.56 -10.23
CA MET A 296 22.49 -7.92 -11.49
C MET A 296 20.98 -7.89 -11.70
N TYR A 297 20.26 -8.93 -11.24
CA TYR A 297 18.81 -9.00 -11.29
C TYR A 297 18.19 -7.90 -10.45
N GLN A 298 18.67 -7.70 -9.21
CA GLN A 298 18.19 -6.64 -8.34
C GLN A 298 18.41 -5.25 -8.95
N ALA A 299 19.54 -5.01 -9.61
CA ALA A 299 19.77 -3.74 -10.30
C ALA A 299 18.85 -3.55 -11.51
N GLN A 300 18.63 -4.58 -12.33
CA GLN A 300 17.69 -4.49 -13.45
C GLN A 300 16.24 -4.34 -12.98
N GLN A 301 15.87 -4.92 -11.84
CA GLN A 301 14.57 -4.71 -11.21
C GLN A 301 14.42 -3.25 -10.77
N TYR A 302 15.44 -2.68 -10.12
CA TYR A 302 15.47 -1.26 -9.76
C TYR A 302 15.28 -0.37 -10.99
N TYR A 303 16.00 -0.61 -12.10
CA TYR A 303 15.86 0.22 -13.31
C TYR A 303 14.48 0.10 -13.95
N PHE A 304 13.86 -1.08 -13.88
CA PHE A 304 12.50 -1.28 -14.36
C PHE A 304 11.50 -0.48 -13.49
N ASP A 305 11.56 -0.64 -12.17
CA ASP A 305 10.69 0.06 -11.22
C ASP A 305 10.90 1.58 -11.28
N ALA A 306 12.15 2.04 -11.43
CA ALA A 306 12.52 3.43 -11.65
C ALA A 306 11.90 4.00 -12.93
N GLY A 307 11.89 3.23 -14.03
CA GLY A 307 11.27 3.64 -15.28
C GLY A 307 9.75 3.83 -15.17
N GLU A 308 9.07 2.96 -14.41
CA GLU A 308 7.63 3.10 -14.13
C GLU A 308 7.35 4.37 -13.31
N VAL A 309 8.18 4.64 -12.30
CA VAL A 309 8.11 5.86 -11.49
C VAL A 309 8.35 7.11 -12.34
N GLU A 310 9.37 7.11 -13.21
CA GLU A 310 9.68 8.24 -14.09
C GLU A 310 8.54 8.51 -15.09
N ALA A 311 7.94 7.46 -15.65
CA ALA A 311 6.79 7.59 -16.54
C ALA A 311 5.60 8.22 -15.81
N TRP A 312 5.30 7.75 -14.60
CA TRP A 312 4.24 8.32 -13.77
C TRP A 312 4.52 9.79 -13.40
N LEU A 313 5.74 10.11 -12.96
CA LEU A 313 6.14 11.49 -12.65
C LEU A 313 5.97 12.41 -13.86
N SER A 314 6.40 11.96 -15.04
CA SER A 314 6.30 12.73 -16.29
C SER A 314 4.84 12.96 -16.70
N GLU A 315 3.97 11.96 -16.51
CA GLU A 315 2.52 12.09 -16.75
C GLU A 315 1.90 13.13 -15.82
N GLN A 316 2.22 13.07 -14.52
CA GLN A 316 1.70 14.04 -13.55
C GLN A 316 2.23 15.46 -13.78
N GLU A 317 3.51 15.60 -14.15
CA GLU A 317 4.10 16.89 -14.50
C GLU A 317 3.38 17.51 -15.72
N LEU A 318 3.08 16.71 -16.74
CA LEU A 318 2.29 17.16 -17.90
C LEU A 318 0.88 17.60 -17.49
N HIS A 319 0.23 16.89 -16.58
CA HIS A 319 -1.06 17.30 -16.02
C HIS A 319 -0.96 18.62 -15.22
N MET A 320 0.13 18.84 -14.50
CA MET A 320 0.37 20.10 -13.78
C MET A 320 0.53 21.27 -14.75
N MET A 321 1.25 21.08 -15.85
CA MET A 321 1.49 22.10 -16.89
C MET A 321 0.20 22.56 -17.61
N ASN A 322 -0.86 21.76 -17.63
CA ASN A 322 -2.14 22.19 -18.19
C ASN A 322 -2.79 23.27 -17.31
N GLU A 323 -2.83 24.50 -17.82
CA GLU A 323 -3.45 25.65 -17.15
C GLU A 323 -4.98 25.65 -17.28
N GLU A 324 -5.64 24.82 -16.47
CA GLU A 324 -7.07 24.96 -16.23
C GLU A 324 -7.31 26.10 -15.22
N THR A 325 -7.93 27.20 -15.67
CA THR A 325 -8.30 28.34 -14.82
C THR A 325 -9.82 28.40 -14.65
N GLY A 326 -10.28 28.68 -13.43
CA GLY A 326 -11.71 28.92 -13.18
C GLY A 326 -12.16 30.24 -13.82
N LYS A 327 -13.46 30.36 -14.10
CA LYS A 327 -14.06 31.59 -14.65
C LYS A 327 -14.90 32.34 -13.62
N ASP A 328 -15.28 31.66 -12.56
CA ASP A 328 -16.13 32.13 -11.48
C ASP A 328 -15.79 31.36 -10.19
N GLU A 329 -16.39 31.77 -9.07
CA GLU A 329 -16.21 31.15 -7.76
C GLU A 329 -16.47 29.62 -7.80
N ALA A 330 -17.59 29.19 -8.40
CA ALA A 330 -18.02 27.80 -8.40
C ALA A 330 -17.11 26.88 -9.23
N SER A 331 -16.70 27.31 -10.43
CA SER A 331 -15.78 26.59 -11.31
C SER A 331 -14.38 26.52 -10.73
N THR A 332 -13.91 27.60 -10.09
CA THR A 332 -12.61 27.63 -9.40
C THR A 332 -12.62 26.67 -8.21
N LEU A 333 -13.70 26.63 -7.42
CA LEU A 333 -13.85 25.69 -6.32
C LEU A 333 -13.86 24.22 -6.79
N GLN A 334 -14.47 23.93 -7.95
CA GLN A 334 -14.43 22.58 -8.54
C GLN A 334 -13.01 22.19 -8.96
N LEU A 335 -12.26 23.10 -9.59
CA LEU A 335 -10.86 22.88 -9.95
C LEU A 335 -9.99 22.69 -8.70
N LEU A 336 -10.20 23.48 -7.65
CA LEU A 336 -9.50 23.34 -6.37
C LEU A 336 -9.76 21.96 -5.74
N LYS A 337 -11.01 21.49 -5.74
CA LYS A 337 -11.34 20.13 -5.26
C LYS A 337 -10.63 19.04 -6.06
N LYS A 338 -10.59 19.17 -7.39
CA LYS A 338 -9.85 18.26 -8.28
C LYS A 338 -8.34 18.30 -7.98
N GLN A 339 -7.78 19.48 -7.74
CA GLN A 339 -6.37 19.67 -7.39
C GLN A 339 -6.03 19.05 -6.03
N LEU A 340 -6.87 19.20 -5.01
CA LEU A 340 -6.66 18.57 -3.70
C LEU A 340 -6.68 17.04 -3.77
N ALA A 341 -7.55 16.48 -4.60
CA ALA A 341 -7.56 15.03 -4.83
C ALA A 341 -6.26 14.56 -5.52
N LEU A 342 -5.76 15.33 -6.48
CA LEU A 342 -4.51 15.04 -7.18
C LEU A 342 -3.28 15.20 -6.27
N GLU A 343 -3.25 16.23 -5.43
CA GLU A 343 -2.23 16.41 -4.39
C GLU A 343 -2.17 15.20 -3.45
N GLN A 344 -3.33 14.68 -3.02
CA GLN A 344 -3.38 13.44 -2.23
C GLN A 344 -2.79 12.25 -2.98
N THR A 345 -3.09 12.07 -4.27
CA THR A 345 -2.48 10.98 -5.05
C THR A 345 -0.96 11.12 -5.19
N ILE A 346 -0.45 12.36 -5.24
CA ILE A 346 0.99 12.63 -5.27
C ILE A 346 1.63 12.32 -3.92
N GLU A 347 0.96 12.65 -2.81
CA GLU A 347 1.42 12.35 -1.47
C GLU A 347 1.44 10.82 -1.21
N ASP A 348 0.38 10.12 -1.60
CA ASP A 348 0.29 8.66 -1.46
C ASP A 348 1.41 7.94 -2.24
N TYR A 349 1.86 8.51 -3.36
CA TYR A 349 2.95 7.95 -4.15
C TYR A 349 4.33 8.04 -3.46
N ALA A 350 4.45 8.79 -2.35
CA ALA A 350 5.68 8.84 -1.54
C ALA A 350 6.12 7.45 -1.05
N GLU A 351 5.18 6.54 -0.79
CA GLU A 351 5.49 5.16 -0.38
C GLU A 351 6.26 4.43 -1.48
N THR A 352 5.84 4.57 -2.73
CA THR A 352 6.51 3.97 -3.90
C THR A 352 7.93 4.52 -4.09
N ILE A 353 8.11 5.84 -3.98
CA ILE A 353 9.44 6.48 -4.01
C ILE A 353 10.31 5.97 -2.85
N GLY A 354 9.72 5.80 -1.67
CA GLY A 354 10.38 5.26 -0.48
C GLY A 354 10.86 3.82 -0.66
N MET A 355 10.05 2.95 -1.29
CA MET A 355 10.42 1.58 -1.64
C MET A 355 11.58 1.56 -2.64
N LEU A 356 11.51 2.37 -3.70
CA LEU A 356 12.59 2.47 -4.70
C LEU A 356 13.91 2.95 -4.06
N SER A 357 13.81 3.96 -3.19
CA SER A 357 14.94 4.42 -2.37
C SER A 357 15.53 3.33 -1.47
N GLN A 358 14.69 2.47 -0.90
CA GLN A 358 15.15 1.33 -0.09
C GLN A 358 15.89 0.29 -0.94
N GLN A 359 15.36 -0.05 -2.13
CA GLN A 359 16.03 -0.94 -3.08
C GLN A 359 17.39 -0.37 -3.50
N CYS A 360 17.46 0.94 -3.79
CA CYS A 360 18.71 1.65 -4.08
C CYS A 360 19.72 1.46 -2.94
N ARG A 361 19.34 1.73 -1.68
CA ARG A 361 20.23 1.56 -0.52
C ARG A 361 20.74 0.13 -0.36
N GLN A 362 19.89 -0.87 -0.55
CA GLN A 362 20.29 -2.27 -0.50
C GLN A 362 21.34 -2.62 -1.57
N LEU A 363 21.16 -2.12 -2.80
CA LEU A 363 22.14 -2.31 -3.88
C LEU A 363 23.49 -1.63 -3.58
N LEU A 364 23.47 -0.49 -2.90
CA LEU A 364 24.70 0.19 -2.44
C LEU A 364 25.41 -0.61 -1.33
N GLU A 365 24.66 -1.12 -0.35
CA GLU A 365 25.19 -1.95 0.75
C GLU A 365 25.83 -3.26 0.25
N LEU A 366 25.24 -3.85 -0.79
CA LEU A 366 25.77 -5.03 -1.47
C LEU A 366 26.99 -4.74 -2.36
N GLY A 367 27.36 -3.46 -2.55
CA GLY A 367 28.52 -3.05 -3.35
C GLY A 367 28.32 -3.32 -4.85
N HIS A 368 27.11 -3.12 -5.38
CA HIS A 368 26.82 -3.32 -6.80
C HIS A 368 27.80 -2.50 -7.70
N PRO A 369 28.32 -3.04 -8.81
CA PRO A 369 29.25 -2.33 -9.69
C PRO A 369 28.73 -0.97 -10.18
N ASP A 370 27.44 -0.89 -10.50
CA ASP A 370 26.76 0.33 -10.97
C ASP A 370 26.21 1.22 -9.84
N CYS A 371 26.67 1.03 -8.58
CA CYS A 371 26.21 1.77 -7.41
C CYS A 371 26.14 3.29 -7.61
N GLU A 372 27.16 3.89 -8.23
CA GLU A 372 27.20 5.33 -8.50
C GLU A 372 26.10 5.78 -9.48
N GLN A 373 25.82 4.98 -10.51
CA GLN A 373 24.80 5.29 -11.50
C GLN A 373 23.40 5.14 -10.89
N ILE A 374 23.16 4.06 -10.16
CA ILE A 374 21.91 3.81 -9.44
C ILE A 374 21.63 4.95 -8.45
N SER A 375 22.62 5.37 -7.66
CA SER A 375 22.47 6.46 -6.70
C SER A 375 22.18 7.81 -7.36
N LYS A 376 22.86 8.12 -8.49
CA LYS A 376 22.58 9.33 -9.28
C LYS A 376 21.16 9.31 -9.83
N HIS A 377 20.71 8.15 -10.33
CA HIS A 377 19.37 7.97 -10.87
C HIS A 377 18.31 8.14 -9.78
N GLN A 378 18.48 7.53 -8.61
CA GLN A 378 17.58 7.73 -7.47
C GLN A 378 17.50 9.21 -7.08
N SER A 379 18.64 9.89 -7.00
CA SER A 379 18.69 11.32 -6.68
C SER A 379 17.96 12.19 -7.70
N GLN A 380 17.93 11.79 -8.97
CA GLN A 380 17.16 12.47 -10.01
C GLN A 380 15.66 12.26 -9.81
N ILE A 381 15.22 11.03 -9.54
CA ILE A 381 13.82 10.71 -9.24
C ILE A 381 13.34 11.49 -8.01
N ASP A 382 14.13 11.53 -6.94
CA ASP A 382 13.80 12.28 -5.73
C ASP A 382 13.61 13.78 -6.03
N ARG A 383 14.46 14.37 -6.88
CA ARG A 383 14.33 15.78 -7.31
C ARG A 383 13.09 16.01 -8.16
N LEU A 384 12.78 15.10 -9.09
CA LEU A 384 11.58 15.19 -9.92
C LEU A 384 10.32 15.11 -9.06
N TYR A 385 10.30 14.22 -8.07
CA TYR A 385 9.19 14.10 -7.14
C TYR A 385 9.00 15.36 -6.29
N VAL A 386 10.08 15.92 -5.72
CA VAL A 386 10.01 17.20 -4.99
C VAL A 386 9.53 18.33 -5.89
N SER A 387 10.06 18.45 -7.10
CA SER A 387 9.64 19.45 -8.08
C SER A 387 8.15 19.31 -8.44
N LEU A 388 7.63 18.09 -8.56
CA LEU A 388 6.22 17.83 -8.82
C LEU A 388 5.34 18.28 -7.63
N LYS A 389 5.77 18.02 -6.39
CA LYS A 389 5.07 18.51 -5.19
C LYS A 389 5.03 20.03 -5.14
N ASP A 390 6.15 20.69 -5.45
CA ASP A 390 6.23 22.15 -5.50
C ASP A 390 5.29 22.73 -6.56
N LEU A 391 5.26 22.14 -7.76
CA LEU A 391 4.32 22.52 -8.83
C LEU A 391 2.85 22.32 -8.42
N ALA A 392 2.53 21.21 -7.74
CA ALA A 392 1.19 20.94 -7.27
C ALA A 392 0.73 21.96 -6.20
N GLN A 393 1.64 22.34 -5.29
CA GLN A 393 1.39 23.34 -4.26
C GLN A 393 1.25 24.75 -4.86
N GLU A 394 2.09 25.12 -5.84
CA GLU A 394 1.99 26.40 -6.55
C GLU A 394 0.65 26.52 -7.29
N LYS A 395 0.24 25.46 -8.00
CA LYS A 395 -1.05 25.41 -8.70
C LYS A 395 -2.23 25.55 -7.74
N LYS A 396 -2.17 24.88 -6.59
CA LYS A 396 -3.17 25.01 -5.52
C LYS A 396 -3.24 26.42 -4.97
N SER A 397 -2.10 27.01 -4.59
CA SER A 397 -2.05 28.39 -4.10
C SER A 397 -2.63 29.38 -5.10
N ARG A 398 -2.35 29.21 -6.40
CA ARG A 398 -2.93 30.06 -7.45
C ARG A 398 -4.45 29.91 -7.54
N LEU A 399 -4.98 28.69 -7.47
CA LEU A 399 -6.42 28.43 -7.47
C LEU A 399 -7.11 28.95 -6.20
N GLU A 400 -6.47 28.85 -5.04
CA GLU A 400 -6.97 29.39 -3.77
C GLU A 400 -7.04 30.92 -3.82
N GLN A 401 -5.98 31.59 -4.30
CA GLN A 401 -5.99 33.04 -4.51
C GLN A 401 -7.14 33.44 -5.45
N GLN A 402 -7.26 32.78 -6.60
CA GLN A 402 -8.34 33.07 -7.55
C GLN A 402 -9.74 32.84 -6.93
N TYR A 403 -9.91 31.79 -6.13
CA TYR A 403 -11.17 31.50 -5.44
C TYR A 403 -11.54 32.62 -4.46
N TRP A 404 -10.59 33.02 -3.61
CA TRP A 404 -10.82 34.07 -2.63
C TRP A 404 -11.06 35.44 -3.25
N LEU A 405 -10.41 35.75 -4.37
CA LEU A 405 -10.68 36.97 -5.12
C LEU A 405 -12.13 37.01 -5.63
N TYR A 406 -12.65 35.91 -6.18
CA TYR A 406 -14.05 35.83 -6.62
C TYR A 406 -15.04 35.89 -5.46
N GLN A 407 -14.73 35.21 -4.35
CA GLN A 407 -15.55 35.27 -3.14
C GLN A 407 -15.64 36.71 -2.63
N LEU A 408 -14.51 37.41 -2.52
CA LEU A 408 -14.47 38.79 -2.07
C LEU A 408 -15.23 39.71 -3.02
N ASN A 409 -15.02 39.58 -4.34
CA ASN A 409 -15.73 40.39 -5.32
C ASN A 409 -17.25 40.22 -5.20
N ARG A 410 -17.74 39.00 -5.01
CA ARG A 410 -19.18 38.77 -4.78
C ARG A 410 -19.68 39.47 -3.50
N GLU A 411 -18.95 39.36 -2.39
CA GLU A 411 -19.34 40.00 -1.12
C GLU A 411 -19.31 41.54 -1.20
N VAL A 412 -18.33 42.10 -1.93
CA VAL A 412 -18.24 43.53 -2.25
C VAL A 412 -19.46 43.96 -3.07
N ASP A 413 -19.73 43.30 -4.20
CA ASP A 413 -20.84 43.64 -5.09
C ASP A 413 -22.20 43.54 -4.37
N GLU A 414 -22.41 42.50 -3.55
CA GLU A 414 -23.63 42.32 -2.75
C GLU A 414 -23.78 43.37 -1.63
N LEU A 415 -22.67 43.91 -1.12
CA LEU A 415 -22.69 44.99 -0.14
C LEU A 415 -22.96 46.34 -0.80
N GLU A 416 -22.27 46.65 -1.90
CA GLU A 416 -22.50 47.87 -2.68
C GLU A 416 -23.94 47.97 -3.16
N GLN A 417 -24.50 46.86 -3.70
CA GLN A 417 -25.90 46.83 -4.10
C GLN A 417 -26.84 47.09 -2.90
N TRP A 418 -26.56 46.49 -1.75
CA TRP A 418 -27.36 46.71 -0.56
C TRP A 418 -27.27 48.16 -0.05
N ILE A 419 -26.08 48.78 -0.11
CA ILE A 419 -25.89 50.20 0.23
C ILE A 419 -26.75 51.06 -0.71
N ALA A 420 -26.66 50.83 -2.02
CA ALA A 420 -27.45 51.56 -3.01
C ALA A 420 -28.98 51.43 -2.78
N GLU A 421 -29.46 50.24 -2.40
CA GLU A 421 -30.87 50.03 -2.03
C GLU A 421 -31.28 50.85 -0.80
N ARG A 422 -30.38 51.02 0.18
CA ARG A 422 -30.62 51.83 1.39
C ARG A 422 -30.52 53.32 1.13
N GLU A 423 -29.62 53.75 0.24
CA GLU A 423 -29.50 55.15 -0.20
C GLU A 423 -30.79 55.69 -0.79
N VAL A 424 -31.54 54.86 -1.53
CA VAL A 424 -32.86 55.24 -2.08
C VAL A 424 -33.84 55.63 -0.96
N ILE A 425 -33.81 54.94 0.18
CA ILE A 425 -34.68 55.22 1.33
C ILE A 425 -34.18 56.47 2.07
N ALA A 426 -32.87 56.57 2.29
CA ALA A 426 -32.25 57.72 2.96
C ALA A 426 -32.46 59.03 2.19
N SER A 427 -32.50 58.97 0.86
CA SER A 427 -32.67 60.13 -0.03
C SER A 427 -34.11 60.65 -0.14
N SER A 428 -35.07 60.07 0.58
CA SER A 428 -36.47 60.53 0.54
C SER A 428 -36.61 61.98 1.01
N THR A 429 -37.31 62.81 0.24
CA THR A 429 -37.52 64.24 0.54
C THR A 429 -38.79 64.53 1.34
N GLU A 430 -39.55 63.52 1.77
CA GLU A 430 -40.85 63.68 2.43
C GLU A 430 -40.69 64.19 3.88
N LEU A 431 -41.22 65.35 4.24
CA LEU A 431 -41.01 65.93 5.59
C LEU A 431 -42.24 65.87 6.51
N GLY A 432 -43.28 65.14 6.11
CA GLY A 432 -44.57 65.16 6.80
C GLY A 432 -45.47 66.31 6.33
N GLN A 433 -46.76 66.18 6.59
CA GLN A 433 -47.79 67.18 6.23
C GLN A 433 -48.38 67.85 7.49
N ASP A 434 -48.39 67.11 8.60
CA ASP A 434 -48.85 67.52 9.91
C ASP A 434 -47.99 66.86 11.00
N PHE A 435 -48.27 67.19 12.26
CA PHE A 435 -47.50 66.73 13.41
C PHE A 435 -47.57 65.20 13.60
N GLU A 436 -48.73 64.59 13.38
CA GLU A 436 -48.87 63.13 13.53
C GLU A 436 -48.08 62.39 12.44
N HIS A 437 -48.19 62.83 11.19
CA HIS A 437 -47.48 62.24 10.08
C HIS A 437 -45.96 62.36 10.22
N VAL A 438 -45.42 63.54 10.58
CA VAL A 438 -43.98 63.71 10.78
C VAL A 438 -43.44 62.92 11.97
N THR A 439 -44.24 62.72 13.02
CA THR A 439 -43.88 61.86 14.16
C THR A 439 -43.71 60.41 13.71
N ILE A 440 -44.68 59.87 12.96
CA ILE A 440 -44.59 58.51 12.41
C ILE A 440 -43.40 58.37 11.45
N LEU A 441 -43.17 59.36 10.59
CA LEU A 441 -42.01 59.37 9.68
C LEU A 441 -40.68 59.37 10.44
N GLN A 442 -40.56 60.19 11.49
CA GLN A 442 -39.36 60.27 12.30
C GLN A 442 -39.10 58.96 13.05
N GLU A 443 -40.11 58.36 13.69
CA GLU A 443 -39.98 57.08 14.39
C GLU A 443 -39.53 55.97 13.43
N LYS A 444 -40.22 55.80 12.30
CA LYS A 444 -39.84 54.82 11.26
C LYS A 444 -38.42 55.05 10.75
N TYR A 445 -38.04 56.31 10.56
CA TYR A 445 -36.71 56.64 10.08
C TYR A 445 -35.62 56.36 11.12
N THR A 446 -35.89 56.62 12.41
CA THR A 446 -34.94 56.29 13.48
C THR A 446 -34.72 54.79 13.61
N GLU A 447 -35.78 53.99 13.47
CA GLU A 447 -35.69 52.53 13.43
C GLU A 447 -34.85 52.09 12.24
N PHE A 448 -35.21 52.54 11.03
CA PHE A 448 -34.44 52.29 9.80
C PHE A 448 -32.96 52.65 9.95
N ALA A 449 -32.65 53.81 10.55
CA ALA A 449 -31.28 54.28 10.68
C ALA A 449 -30.47 53.44 11.67
N SER A 450 -31.09 53.01 12.77
CA SER A 450 -30.44 52.13 13.75
C SER A 450 -30.17 50.73 13.20
N GLU A 451 -31.13 50.15 12.47
CA GLU A 451 -31.00 48.83 11.85
C GLU A 451 -29.97 48.85 10.71
N THR A 452 -30.06 49.85 9.83
CA THR A 452 -29.12 49.99 8.71
C THR A 452 -27.72 50.28 9.23
N GLY A 453 -27.56 51.15 10.24
CA GLY A 453 -26.27 51.47 10.85
C GLY A 453 -25.59 50.24 11.47
N SER A 454 -26.33 49.43 12.23
CA SER A 454 -25.78 48.22 12.87
C SER A 454 -25.43 47.12 11.86
N LEU A 455 -26.37 46.75 10.98
CA LEU A 455 -26.14 45.70 9.98
C LEU A 455 -25.09 46.09 8.94
N GLY A 456 -25.13 47.34 8.47
CA GLY A 456 -24.15 47.84 7.49
C GLY A 456 -22.74 47.88 8.07
N GLN A 457 -22.58 48.33 9.31
CA GLN A 457 -21.28 48.33 9.98
C GLN A 457 -20.73 46.91 10.14
N GLU A 458 -21.57 45.94 10.50
CA GLU A 458 -21.15 44.53 10.60
C GLU A 458 -20.65 44.00 9.24
N ARG A 459 -21.42 44.21 8.17
CA ARG A 459 -21.05 43.74 6.81
C ARG A 459 -19.80 44.43 6.26
N VAL A 460 -19.69 45.75 6.39
CA VAL A 460 -18.49 46.52 5.99
C VAL A 460 -17.26 46.04 6.75
N THR A 461 -17.41 45.78 8.06
CA THR A 461 -16.31 45.26 8.88
C THR A 461 -15.89 43.87 8.41
N ALA A 462 -16.83 42.99 8.05
CA ALA A 462 -16.53 41.65 7.53
C ALA A 462 -15.78 41.71 6.18
N VAL A 463 -16.24 42.53 5.23
CA VAL A 463 -15.54 42.73 3.94
C VAL A 463 -14.14 43.31 4.14
N ASN A 464 -14.01 44.31 5.02
CA ASN A 464 -12.71 44.89 5.36
C ASN A 464 -11.73 43.86 5.96
N GLN A 465 -12.22 42.96 6.82
CA GLN A 465 -11.42 41.86 7.37
C GLN A 465 -10.97 40.89 6.28
N MET A 466 -11.86 40.49 5.38
CA MET A 466 -11.49 39.62 4.24
C MET A 466 -10.42 40.26 3.35
N VAL A 467 -10.54 41.55 3.07
CA VAL A 467 -9.51 42.32 2.33
C VAL A 467 -8.19 42.31 3.07
N ASP A 468 -8.18 42.67 4.35
CA ASP A 468 -6.96 42.78 5.15
C ASP A 468 -6.24 41.43 5.24
N GLU A 469 -6.98 40.34 5.44
CA GLU A 469 -6.43 38.99 5.42
C GLU A 469 -5.77 38.66 4.06
N LEU A 470 -6.45 38.92 2.93
CA LEU A 470 -5.89 38.63 1.61
C LEU A 470 -4.64 39.46 1.31
N ILE A 471 -4.61 40.73 1.71
CA ILE A 471 -3.43 41.59 1.55
C ILE A 471 -2.28 41.11 2.44
N ASP A 472 -2.55 40.76 3.70
CA ASP A 472 -1.55 40.27 4.66
C ASP A 472 -0.94 38.93 4.21
N TYR A 473 -1.72 38.06 3.56
CA TYR A 473 -1.23 36.84 2.93
C TYR A 473 -0.49 37.07 1.60
N GLY A 474 -0.38 38.32 1.13
CA GLY A 474 0.37 38.67 -0.07
C GLY A 474 -0.33 38.27 -1.38
N HIS A 475 -1.66 38.41 -1.45
CA HIS A 475 -2.42 38.13 -2.65
C HIS A 475 -1.90 38.93 -3.86
N ALA A 476 -1.84 38.29 -5.04
CA ALA A 476 -1.26 38.89 -6.25
C ALA A 476 -1.96 40.20 -6.68
N ASP A 477 -3.29 40.26 -6.52
CA ASP A 477 -4.13 41.42 -6.85
C ASP A 477 -4.41 42.37 -5.66
N ALA A 478 -3.49 42.48 -4.69
CA ALA A 478 -3.67 43.30 -3.49
C ALA A 478 -4.07 44.77 -3.77
N ALA A 479 -3.57 45.35 -4.88
CA ALA A 479 -3.93 46.72 -5.27
C ALA A 479 -5.42 46.85 -5.63
N THR A 480 -5.92 45.95 -6.49
CA THR A 480 -7.34 45.91 -6.88
C THR A 480 -8.24 45.64 -5.67
N ILE A 481 -7.82 44.73 -4.79
CA ILE A 481 -8.53 44.41 -3.55
C ILE A 481 -8.64 45.65 -2.63
N ALA A 482 -7.56 46.44 -2.52
CA ALA A 482 -7.58 47.68 -1.75
C ALA A 482 -8.51 48.74 -2.37
N GLU A 483 -8.54 48.85 -3.71
CA GLU A 483 -9.49 49.75 -4.40
C GLU A 483 -10.95 49.39 -4.10
N TRP A 484 -11.30 48.09 -4.07
CA TRP A 484 -12.64 47.64 -3.67
C TRP A 484 -12.98 48.00 -2.22
N LYS A 485 -12.01 47.85 -1.31
CA LYS A 485 -12.17 48.26 0.08
C LYS A 485 -12.44 49.76 0.20
N ASP A 486 -11.69 50.58 -0.51
CA ASP A 486 -11.88 52.03 -0.49
C ASP A 486 -13.26 52.41 -1.05
N GLY A 487 -13.68 51.81 -2.18
CA GLY A 487 -14.99 52.05 -2.78
C GLY A 487 -16.17 51.71 -1.86
N VAL A 488 -16.14 50.54 -1.22
CA VAL A 488 -17.19 50.14 -0.25
C VAL A 488 -17.23 51.07 0.96
N ASN A 489 -16.06 51.45 1.49
CA ASN A 489 -16.00 52.34 2.67
C ASN A 489 -16.46 53.77 2.33
N GLU A 490 -16.18 54.26 1.11
CA GLU A 490 -16.68 55.54 0.63
C GLU A 490 -18.21 55.51 0.47
N ALA A 491 -18.77 54.52 -0.21
CA ALA A 491 -20.22 54.36 -0.35
C ALA A 491 -20.93 54.22 1.01
N TRP A 492 -20.31 53.53 1.97
CA TRP A 492 -20.83 53.41 3.32
C TRP A 492 -20.83 54.76 4.06
N ALA A 493 -19.75 55.55 3.95
CA ALA A 493 -19.66 56.86 4.56
C ALA A 493 -20.69 57.84 3.96
N ASP A 494 -20.86 57.82 2.64
CA ASP A 494 -21.86 58.63 1.93
C ASP A 494 -23.28 58.30 2.38
N LEU A 495 -23.61 57.01 2.53
CA LEU A 495 -24.91 56.59 3.07
C LEU A 495 -25.12 57.09 4.52
N LEU A 496 -24.10 57.01 5.38
CA LEU A 496 -24.20 57.50 6.76
C LEU A 496 -24.45 59.03 6.80
N GLU A 497 -23.78 59.80 5.94
CA GLU A 497 -24.00 61.25 5.83
C GLU A 497 -25.41 61.57 5.30
N LEU A 498 -25.86 60.88 4.25
CA LEU A 498 -27.24 60.98 3.75
C LEU A 498 -28.25 60.65 4.85
N MET A 499 -27.95 59.65 5.67
CA MET A 499 -28.84 59.25 6.73
C MET A 499 -28.92 60.28 7.86
N GLU A 500 -27.77 60.84 8.24
CA GLU A 500 -27.69 61.90 9.25
C GLU A 500 -28.42 63.16 8.78
N THR A 501 -28.14 63.62 7.56
CA THR A 501 -28.78 64.82 7.00
C THR A 501 -30.30 64.66 6.93
N ARG A 502 -30.78 63.50 6.47
CA ARG A 502 -32.22 63.18 6.47
C ARG A 502 -32.82 63.15 7.86
N GLY A 503 -32.14 62.55 8.84
CA GLY A 503 -32.56 62.52 10.24
C GLY A 503 -32.69 63.93 10.83
N GLN A 504 -31.73 64.81 10.55
CA GLN A 504 -31.77 66.22 10.95
C GLN A 504 -32.94 66.97 10.29
N MET A 505 -33.20 66.75 8.99
CA MET A 505 -34.32 67.36 8.29
C MET A 505 -35.68 66.94 8.87
N LEU A 506 -35.86 65.66 9.20
CA LEU A 506 -37.08 65.15 9.85
C LEU A 506 -37.24 65.72 11.26
N ALA A 507 -36.17 65.78 12.05
CA ALA A 507 -36.20 66.38 13.38
C ALA A 507 -36.58 67.87 13.34
N ALA A 508 -36.04 68.64 12.39
CA ALA A 508 -36.39 70.04 12.19
C ALA A 508 -37.87 70.18 11.79
N SER A 509 -38.32 69.36 10.83
CA SER A 509 -39.73 69.32 10.41
C SER A 509 -40.67 68.98 11.56
N HIS A 510 -40.30 67.99 12.38
CA HIS A 510 -41.05 67.60 13.57
C HIS A 510 -41.16 68.77 14.56
N GLN A 511 -40.07 69.46 14.86
CA GLN A 511 -40.08 70.63 15.74
C GLN A 511 -40.99 71.75 15.21
N LEU A 512 -40.96 71.99 13.89
CA LEU A 512 -41.80 73.00 13.26
C LEU A 512 -43.29 72.65 13.35
N HIS A 513 -43.68 71.43 12.99
CA HIS A 513 -45.07 70.98 13.08
C HIS A 513 -45.56 70.88 14.52
N LYS A 514 -44.70 70.47 15.45
CA LYS A 514 -44.98 70.49 16.88
C LYS A 514 -45.32 71.89 17.35
N PHE A 515 -44.50 72.88 16.98
CA PHE A 515 -44.77 74.28 17.33
C PHE A 515 -46.15 74.75 16.83
N PHE A 516 -46.50 74.47 15.57
CA PHE A 516 -47.83 74.85 15.05
C PHE A 516 -48.97 74.10 15.76
N SER A 517 -48.78 72.82 16.10
CA SER A 517 -49.74 72.05 16.90
C SER A 517 -49.90 72.63 18.31
N ASP A 518 -48.78 72.98 18.97
CA ASP A 518 -48.75 73.59 20.29
C ASP A 518 -49.44 74.97 20.27
N CYS A 519 -49.23 75.78 19.22
CA CYS A 519 -49.96 77.03 18.99
C CYS A 519 -51.47 76.80 18.93
N GLN A 520 -51.93 75.83 18.12
CA GLN A 520 -53.35 75.52 17.98
C GLN A 520 -53.95 75.02 19.29
N GLU A 521 -53.24 74.16 20.03
CA GLU A 521 -53.67 73.66 21.34
C GLU A 521 -53.78 74.79 22.37
N VAL A 522 -52.75 75.65 22.47
CA VAL A 522 -52.75 76.78 23.39
C VAL A 522 -53.84 77.78 23.03
N LEU A 523 -54.03 78.10 21.74
CA LEU A 523 -55.14 78.95 21.28
C LEU A 523 -56.50 78.36 21.69
N ALA A 524 -56.73 77.06 21.45
CA ALA A 524 -57.97 76.39 21.84
C ALA A 524 -58.19 76.41 23.37
N GLN A 525 -57.13 76.25 24.15
CA GLN A 525 -57.20 76.35 25.62
C GLN A 525 -57.46 77.80 26.07
N ILE A 526 -56.83 78.81 25.46
CA ILE A 526 -57.10 80.23 25.71
C ILE A 526 -58.56 80.54 25.40
N GLU A 527 -59.07 80.10 24.26
CA GLU A 527 -60.48 80.28 23.89
C GLU A 527 -61.44 79.59 24.87
N ASP A 528 -61.13 78.37 25.35
CA ASP A 528 -61.91 77.71 26.40
C ASP A 528 -61.93 78.54 27.69
N LYS A 529 -60.76 79.04 28.14
CA LYS A 529 -60.69 79.94 29.29
C LYS A 529 -61.46 81.23 29.07
N GLN A 530 -61.34 81.83 27.88
CA GLN A 530 -62.09 83.03 27.49
C GLN A 530 -63.60 82.78 27.49
N ARG A 531 -64.07 81.57 27.12
CA ARG A 531 -65.50 81.18 27.18
C ARG A 531 -65.99 80.90 28.61
N ARG A 532 -65.11 80.43 29.50
CA ARG A 532 -65.43 80.21 30.93
C ARG A 532 -65.43 81.50 31.75
N LEU A 533 -64.65 82.51 31.35
CA LEU A 533 -64.64 83.83 31.97
C LEU A 533 -66.02 84.56 31.98
N PRO A 534 -66.90 84.41 30.97
CA PRO A 534 -68.31 84.79 30.99
C PRO A 534 -69.12 84.25 32.15
N GLU A 535 -68.82 83.07 32.70
CA GLU A 535 -69.54 82.53 33.86
C GLU A 535 -69.26 83.35 35.12
N VAL A 536 -68.08 83.95 35.22
CA VAL A 536 -67.73 84.91 36.27
C VAL A 536 -68.44 86.25 36.06
N ARG A 537 -68.67 86.65 34.80
CA ARG A 537 -69.47 87.85 34.43
C ARG A 537 -70.99 87.65 34.57
N ALA A 538 -71.51 86.43 34.39
CA ALA A 538 -72.95 86.13 34.40
C ALA A 538 -73.57 86.02 35.82
N GLY A 539 -72.74 85.96 36.88
CA GLY A 539 -73.21 86.08 38.28
C GLY A 539 -73.80 87.45 38.64
N GLN A 540 -73.85 88.40 37.69
CA GLN A 540 -74.35 89.77 37.82
C GLN A 540 -75.89 89.89 37.85
N GLY A 541 -76.63 88.80 37.61
CA GLY A 541 -78.10 88.78 37.65
C GLY A 541 -78.70 88.51 39.03
N GLY A 542 -78.65 89.47 39.96
CA GLY A 542 -79.46 89.48 41.19
C GLY A 542 -78.88 88.72 42.40
N THR A 543 -78.51 89.45 43.47
CA THR A 543 -78.21 88.94 44.83
C THR A 543 -77.25 87.73 44.91
N SER A 544 -76.09 87.80 44.27
CA SER A 544 -75.05 86.75 44.34
C SER A 544 -73.99 87.08 45.40
N ASN A 545 -73.57 86.07 46.17
CA ASN A 545 -72.53 86.16 47.20
C ASN A 545 -71.16 86.49 46.58
N THR A 546 -70.67 87.72 46.74
CA THR A 546 -69.39 88.20 46.16
C THR A 546 -68.17 87.40 46.63
N SER A 547 -68.21 86.84 47.84
CA SER A 547 -67.14 85.95 48.33
C SER A 547 -67.00 84.67 47.51
N THR A 548 -68.10 84.13 46.98
CA THR A 548 -68.09 82.96 46.08
C THR A 548 -67.46 83.32 44.74
N LEU A 549 -67.77 84.51 44.19
CA LEU A 549 -67.19 85.00 42.93
C LEU A 549 -65.69 85.32 43.06
N GLN A 550 -65.24 85.88 44.19
CA GLN A 550 -63.83 86.08 44.49
C GLN A 550 -63.06 84.75 44.56
N ARG A 551 -63.62 83.74 45.23
CA ARG A 551 -63.00 82.41 45.28
C ARG A 551 -62.95 81.75 43.91
N LEU A 552 -64.02 81.84 43.11
CA LEU A 552 -64.05 81.33 41.73
C LEU A 552 -63.03 82.05 40.84
N MET A 553 -62.87 83.37 40.98
CA MET A 553 -61.85 84.13 40.27
C MET A 553 -60.43 83.70 40.68
N GLN A 554 -60.16 83.55 41.98
CA GLN A 554 -58.86 83.07 42.47
C GLN A 554 -58.54 81.66 41.97
N THR A 555 -59.53 80.76 41.92
CA THR A 555 -59.37 79.43 41.33
C THR A 555 -59.08 79.52 39.83
N PHE A 556 -59.78 80.39 39.10
CA PHE A 556 -59.56 80.60 37.67
C PHE A 556 -58.19 81.22 37.35
N GLU A 557 -57.73 82.17 38.16
CA GLU A 557 -56.38 82.74 38.08
C GLU A 557 -55.31 81.67 38.29
N HIS A 558 -55.53 80.73 39.22
CA HIS A 558 -54.65 79.57 39.40
C HIS A 558 -54.70 78.62 38.20
N ASP A 559 -55.90 78.33 37.66
CA ASP A 559 -56.09 77.49 36.48
C ASP A 559 -55.40 78.05 35.21
N ILE A 560 -55.20 79.38 35.14
CA ILE A 560 -54.50 80.06 34.04
C ILE A 560 -52.97 80.00 34.20
N GLN A 561 -52.42 79.70 35.39
CA GLN A 561 -50.96 79.64 35.60
C GLN A 561 -50.27 78.62 34.71
N LEU A 562 -50.93 77.50 34.39
CA LEU A 562 -50.38 76.51 33.44
C LEU A 562 -50.24 77.10 32.02
N LEU A 563 -51.22 77.88 31.58
CA LEU A 563 -51.16 78.58 30.30
C LEU A 563 -50.04 79.63 30.25
N VAL A 564 -49.76 80.31 31.38
CA VAL A 564 -48.60 81.23 31.47
C VAL A 564 -47.31 80.48 31.11
N THR A 565 -47.13 79.28 31.66
CA THR A 565 -45.93 78.48 31.39
C THR A 565 -45.88 77.97 29.95
N GLN A 566 -47.01 77.54 29.38
CA GLN A 566 -47.08 77.06 28.00
C GLN A 566 -46.87 78.18 26.98
N VAL A 567 -47.50 79.34 27.17
CA VAL A 567 -47.30 80.52 26.30
C VAL A 567 -45.85 80.97 26.33
N ARG A 568 -45.22 81.00 27.51
CA ARG A 568 -43.79 81.34 27.62
C ARG A 568 -42.90 80.34 26.88
N GLN A 569 -43.14 79.03 27.06
CA GLN A 569 -42.40 77.98 26.34
C GLN A 569 -42.58 78.10 24.83
N LEU A 570 -43.78 78.47 24.37
CA LEU A 570 -44.08 78.69 22.97
C LEU A 570 -43.32 79.89 22.41
N GLN A 571 -43.24 81.01 23.15
CA GLN A 571 -42.41 82.16 22.77
C GLN A 571 -40.92 81.80 22.69
N GLU A 572 -40.41 81.06 23.67
CA GLU A 572 -39.03 80.58 23.68
C GLU A 572 -38.77 79.65 22.46
N SER A 573 -39.71 78.76 22.15
CA SER A 573 -39.66 77.88 20.97
C SER A 573 -39.75 78.65 19.65
N ALA A 574 -40.63 79.65 19.55
CA ALA A 574 -40.74 80.53 18.38
C ALA A 574 -39.45 81.34 18.16
N ALA A 575 -38.85 81.85 19.23
CA ALA A 575 -37.55 82.53 19.17
C ALA A 575 -36.47 81.59 18.63
N GLN A 576 -36.37 80.36 19.16
CA GLN A 576 -35.42 79.36 18.68
C GLN A 576 -35.66 78.98 17.21
N LEU A 577 -36.89 78.65 16.83
CA LEU A 577 -37.22 78.26 15.44
C LEU A 577 -36.96 79.38 14.44
N ARG A 578 -37.19 80.66 14.80
CA ARG A 578 -36.86 81.80 13.94
C ARG A 578 -35.36 82.03 13.75
N THR A 579 -34.50 81.44 14.59
CA THR A 579 -33.04 81.45 14.32
C THR A 579 -32.64 80.43 13.26
N VAL A 580 -33.43 79.37 13.07
CA VAL A 580 -33.12 78.24 12.18
C VAL A 580 -33.87 78.36 10.85
N TYR A 581 -35.08 78.94 10.85
CA TYR A 581 -35.91 79.14 9.66
C TYR A 581 -35.82 80.59 9.15
N ALA A 582 -35.99 80.77 7.84
CA ALA A 582 -36.01 82.07 7.17
C ALA A 582 -37.18 82.18 6.17
N GLY A 583 -37.43 83.39 5.67
CA GLY A 583 -38.46 83.67 4.67
C GLY A 583 -39.88 83.34 5.16
N GLU A 584 -40.69 82.76 4.27
CA GLU A 584 -42.12 82.48 4.52
C GLU A 584 -42.34 81.63 5.79
N LYS A 585 -41.46 80.67 6.08
CA LYS A 585 -41.59 79.83 7.29
C LYS A 585 -41.35 80.62 8.57
N ALA A 586 -40.34 81.51 8.59
CA ALA A 586 -40.08 82.37 9.74
C ALA A 586 -41.21 83.38 9.97
N GLU A 587 -41.77 83.92 8.88
CA GLU A 587 -42.95 84.79 8.95
C GLU A 587 -44.17 84.05 9.47
N ALA A 588 -44.43 82.82 9.01
CA ALA A 588 -45.52 81.99 9.51
C ALA A 588 -45.38 81.69 11.02
N ILE A 589 -44.16 81.36 11.49
CA ILE A 589 -43.87 81.17 12.92
C ILE A 589 -44.18 82.46 13.71
N ALA A 590 -43.70 83.61 13.22
CA ALA A 590 -43.91 84.90 13.87
C ALA A 590 -45.40 85.31 13.90
N MET A 591 -46.15 85.05 12.83
CA MET A 591 -47.59 85.32 12.80
C MET A 591 -48.34 84.46 13.81
N GLN A 592 -48.04 83.16 13.88
CA GLN A 592 -48.69 82.25 14.83
C GLN A 592 -48.33 82.57 16.29
N GLU A 593 -47.06 82.90 16.58
CA GLU A 593 -46.66 83.41 17.89
C GLU A 593 -47.42 84.70 18.24
N HIS A 594 -47.53 85.64 17.30
CA HIS A 594 -48.24 86.89 17.52
C HIS A 594 -49.72 86.67 17.81
N GLU A 595 -50.37 85.76 17.09
CA GLU A 595 -51.77 85.39 17.28
C GLU A 595 -52.01 84.83 18.69
N VAL A 596 -51.18 83.88 19.14
CA VAL A 596 -51.22 83.35 20.51
C VAL A 596 -51.01 84.47 21.53
N MET A 597 -50.04 85.36 21.32
CA MET A 597 -49.74 86.45 22.24
C MET A 597 -50.84 87.51 22.33
N GLN A 598 -51.52 87.82 21.21
CA GLN A 598 -52.64 88.76 21.21
C GLN A 598 -53.84 88.18 21.94
N THR A 599 -54.26 86.96 21.59
CA THR A 599 -55.38 86.28 22.25
C THR A 599 -55.12 86.05 23.74
N TRP A 600 -53.88 85.73 24.11
CA TRP A 600 -53.43 85.66 25.50
C TRP A 600 -53.54 87.00 26.23
N LYS A 601 -53.07 88.09 25.62
CA LYS A 601 -53.16 89.44 26.18
C LYS A 601 -54.62 89.86 26.36
N GLU A 602 -55.50 89.55 25.41
CA GLU A 602 -56.94 89.81 25.49
C GLU A 602 -57.60 89.03 26.63
N LEU A 603 -57.21 87.76 26.84
CA LEU A 603 -57.67 86.97 27.98
C LEU A 603 -57.24 87.64 29.29
N LEU A 604 -55.97 88.05 29.43
CA LEU A 604 -55.47 88.71 30.64
C LEU A 604 -56.19 90.04 30.92
N ILE A 605 -56.41 90.86 29.90
CA ILE A 605 -57.19 92.11 30.02
C ILE A 605 -58.61 91.77 30.49
N SER A 606 -59.24 90.77 29.89
CA SER A 606 -60.59 90.36 30.27
C SER A 606 -60.67 89.82 31.70
N CYS A 607 -59.63 89.11 32.16
CA CYS A 607 -59.50 88.61 33.53
C CYS A 607 -59.38 89.78 34.51
N GLU A 608 -58.50 90.74 34.21
CA GLU A 608 -58.27 91.94 35.00
C GLU A 608 -59.54 92.81 35.10
N ASP A 609 -60.25 93.01 33.98
CA ASP A 609 -61.54 93.72 33.97
C ASP A 609 -62.57 93.00 34.85
N CYS A 610 -62.64 91.66 34.77
CA CYS A 610 -63.55 90.87 35.58
C CYS A 610 -63.18 90.95 37.07
N ARG A 611 -61.88 90.90 37.40
CA ARG A 611 -61.35 91.05 38.76
C ARG A 611 -61.73 92.41 39.34
N MET A 612 -61.52 93.48 38.57
CA MET A 612 -61.88 94.85 38.93
C MET A 612 -63.39 95.03 39.12
N GLN A 613 -64.22 94.37 38.30
CA GLN A 613 -65.67 94.37 38.50
C GLN A 613 -66.08 93.67 39.80
N ILE A 614 -65.49 92.52 40.13
CA ILE A 614 -65.77 91.78 41.37
C ILE A 614 -65.32 92.59 42.59
N THR A 615 -64.12 93.18 42.57
CA THR A 615 -63.64 94.04 43.67
C THR A 615 -64.53 95.26 43.84
N THR A 616 -64.84 95.98 42.75
CA THR A 616 -65.73 97.16 42.79
C THR A 616 -67.13 96.79 43.31
N ALA A 617 -67.69 95.66 42.90
CA ALA A 617 -68.97 95.18 43.39
C ALA A 617 -68.91 94.77 44.88
N THR A 618 -67.79 94.16 45.30
CA THR A 618 -67.54 93.81 46.71
C THR A 618 -67.40 95.06 47.56
N ASP A 619 -66.59 96.02 47.15
CA ASP A 619 -66.39 97.31 47.82
C ASP A 619 -67.70 98.08 47.92
N LYS A 620 -68.52 98.06 46.86
CA LYS A 620 -69.88 98.64 46.86
C LYS A 620 -70.78 97.96 47.89
N LEU A 621 -70.81 96.63 47.95
CA LEU A 621 -71.59 95.90 48.96
C LEU A 621 -71.08 96.12 50.38
N CYS A 622 -69.76 96.16 50.59
CA CYS A 622 -69.14 96.51 51.87
C CYS A 622 -69.51 97.94 52.28
N PHE A 623 -69.44 98.90 51.36
CA PHE A 623 -69.84 100.29 51.61
C PHE A 623 -71.32 100.40 51.95
N PHE A 624 -72.23 99.75 51.19
CA PHE A 624 -73.66 99.74 51.53
C PHE A 624 -73.94 98.98 52.82
N GLY A 625 -73.15 97.95 53.14
CA GLY A 625 -73.15 97.28 54.44
C GLY A 625 -72.78 98.25 55.55
N MET A 626 -71.67 98.96 55.42
CA MET A 626 -71.22 100.00 56.36
C MET A 626 -72.24 101.14 56.49
N VAL A 627 -72.86 101.59 55.40
CA VAL A 627 -73.91 102.61 55.40
C VAL A 627 -75.17 102.09 56.07
N ARG A 628 -75.57 100.84 55.83
CA ARG A 628 -76.69 100.21 56.53
C ARG A 628 -76.38 100.05 58.01
N ASP A 629 -75.17 99.64 58.38
CA ASP A 629 -74.75 99.51 59.78
C ASP A 629 -74.67 100.87 60.46
N GLN A 630 -74.21 101.91 59.77
CA GLN A 630 -74.25 103.32 60.19
C GLN A 630 -75.69 103.84 60.29
N LEU A 631 -76.57 103.52 59.36
CA LEU A 631 -77.99 103.91 59.40
C LEU A 631 -78.73 103.18 60.52
N MET A 632 -78.47 101.88 60.72
CA MET A 632 -79.00 101.10 61.84
C MET A 632 -78.46 101.61 63.18
N TRP A 633 -77.19 102.03 63.23
CA TRP A 633 -76.60 102.71 64.39
C TRP A 633 -77.25 104.08 64.61
N MET A 634 -77.43 104.89 63.57
CA MET A 634 -78.12 106.19 63.63
C MET A 634 -79.59 106.02 64.03
N GLU A 635 -80.32 105.04 63.50
CA GLU A 635 -81.69 104.70 63.89
C GLU A 635 -81.75 104.18 65.32
N SER A 636 -80.76 103.41 65.78
CA SER A 636 -80.62 102.99 67.18
C SER A 636 -80.41 104.20 68.10
N ILE A 637 -79.53 105.13 67.73
CA ILE A 637 -79.30 106.39 68.44
C ILE A 637 -80.55 107.30 68.38
N ILE A 638 -81.25 107.38 67.24
CA ILE A 638 -82.49 108.16 67.08
C ILE A 638 -83.63 107.56 67.90
N CYS A 639 -83.78 106.23 67.95
CA CYS A 639 -84.71 105.56 68.86
C CYS A 639 -84.37 105.82 70.34
N GLN A 640 -83.07 105.86 70.69
CA GLN A 640 -82.61 106.26 72.01
C GLN A 640 -82.88 107.74 72.33
N ILE A 641 -82.95 108.63 71.33
CA ILE A 641 -83.24 110.07 71.49
C ILE A 641 -84.76 110.38 71.46
N GLY A 642 -85.54 109.62 70.69
CA GLY A 642 -86.99 109.81 70.50
C GLY A 642 -87.87 109.19 71.59
N THR A 643 -87.34 108.21 72.32
CA THR A 643 -87.90 107.81 73.61
C THR A 643 -87.34 108.75 74.66
N GLY A 644 -88.19 109.50 75.37
CA GLY A 644 -87.78 110.46 76.39
C GLY A 644 -87.18 109.82 77.64
N GLU A 645 -86.04 109.12 77.51
CA GLU A 645 -85.20 108.70 78.62
C GLU A 645 -83.91 109.53 78.65
N LYS A 646 -83.67 110.16 79.80
CA LYS A 646 -82.36 110.71 80.15
C LYS A 646 -81.30 109.58 80.10
N PRO A 647 -80.06 109.93 79.74
CA PRO A 647 -79.05 108.99 79.29
C PRO A 647 -78.65 108.02 80.41
N ARG A 648 -78.64 106.71 80.11
CA ARG A 648 -77.72 105.83 80.83
C ARG A 648 -76.32 106.30 80.45
N SER A 649 -75.66 106.88 81.45
CA SER A 649 -74.21 106.86 81.66
C SER A 649 -73.40 106.28 80.50
N ALA A 650 -72.56 107.14 79.92
CA ALA A 650 -71.38 106.75 79.19
C ALA A 650 -70.56 105.77 80.03
N GLU A 651 -70.37 104.56 79.51
CA GLU A 651 -69.20 103.67 79.71
C GLU A 651 -69.50 102.35 79.00
N GLU A 652 -69.22 102.31 77.70
CA GLU A 652 -68.65 101.18 76.96
C GLU A 652 -68.60 101.60 75.48
N GLN A 653 -67.53 102.31 75.12
CA GLN A 653 -67.11 102.48 73.73
C GLN A 653 -66.55 101.14 73.24
N PRO A 654 -67.09 100.52 72.18
CA PRO A 654 -66.25 99.83 71.24
C PRO A 654 -65.60 100.90 70.36
N LEU A 655 -64.32 101.17 70.60
CA LEU A 655 -63.45 101.71 69.56
C LEU A 655 -63.43 100.69 68.42
N TRP A 656 -64.27 100.92 67.43
CA TRP A 656 -64.05 100.42 66.08
C TRP A 656 -62.70 100.96 65.62
N PRO A 657 -61.72 100.11 65.24
CA PRO A 657 -60.58 100.59 64.50
C PRO A 657 -61.09 101.09 63.15
N LEU A 658 -61.10 102.41 63.02
CA LEU A 658 -61.06 103.12 61.76
C LEU A 658 -59.75 102.73 61.05
N GLU A 659 -59.81 101.68 60.23
CA GLU A 659 -58.92 101.53 59.08
C GLU A 659 -59.76 101.55 57.80
N CYS A 660 -60.32 102.72 57.49
CA CYS A 660 -60.58 103.08 56.09
C CYS A 660 -59.54 104.13 55.71
N ASN A 661 -58.39 103.63 55.26
CA ASN A 661 -57.32 104.42 54.70
C ASN A 661 -57.71 104.80 53.26
N ILE A 662 -58.35 105.96 53.06
CA ILE A 662 -58.35 106.63 51.76
C ILE A 662 -57.00 107.33 51.65
N GLY A 663 -56.04 106.61 51.07
CA GLY A 663 -54.73 107.11 50.67
C GLY A 663 -54.51 106.83 49.19
N ILE A 664 -54.77 107.82 48.35
CA ILE A 664 -54.16 107.92 47.01
C ILE A 664 -52.65 108.01 47.24
N ILE A 665 -51.84 107.08 46.67
CA ILE A 665 -50.44 107.25 46.23
C ILE A 665 -49.88 105.90 45.70
N LEU A 666 -49.32 105.92 44.47
CA LEU A 666 -48.39 104.97 43.80
C LEU A 666 -48.92 103.54 43.51
N ARG A 667 -49.23 103.10 42.27
CA ARG A 667 -48.41 102.92 41.04
C ARG A 667 -47.02 102.28 41.25
N ALA A 668 -46.80 101.16 40.53
CA ALA A 668 -45.63 100.26 40.45
C ALA A 668 -45.65 99.16 41.54
N GLN A 669 -45.66 97.85 41.26
CA GLN A 669 -45.06 97.08 40.15
C GLN A 669 -46.01 96.00 39.61
N ILE A 670 -46.75 96.33 38.54
CA ILE A 670 -47.17 95.39 37.48
C ILE A 670 -46.57 95.96 36.19
N SER A 671 -45.26 96.18 36.21
CA SER A 671 -44.51 96.78 35.10
C SER A 671 -43.28 95.96 34.71
N ASP A 672 -43.07 94.79 35.32
CA ASP A 672 -41.98 93.86 34.98
C ASP A 672 -42.40 92.72 34.04
N MET A 673 -43.61 92.78 33.45
CA MET A 673 -44.08 91.81 32.45
C MET A 673 -44.30 92.41 31.05
N MET A 674 -43.87 93.65 30.80
CA MET A 674 -44.04 94.31 29.49
C MET A 674 -42.77 94.92 28.89
N VAL A 675 -41.58 94.53 29.35
CA VAL A 675 -40.31 94.92 28.71
C VAL A 675 -39.34 93.73 28.65
N SER A 676 -39.57 92.84 27.69
CA SER A 676 -38.51 92.50 26.72
C SER A 676 -39.19 91.98 25.46
N ALA A 677 -39.10 92.80 24.41
CA ALA A 677 -39.07 92.31 23.05
C ALA A 677 -37.79 91.50 22.80
#